data_AF-A0A0A1TZS1-F1
#
_entry.id   AF-A0A0A1TZS1-F1
#
_cell.length_a   1.000
_cell.length_b   1.000
_cell.length_c   1.000
_cell.angle_alpha   90.00
_cell.angle_beta   90.00
_cell.angle_gamma   90.00
#
_symmetry.space_group_name_H-M   'P 1'
#
loop_
_entity.id
_entity.type
_entity.pdbx_description
1 polymer ?
#
loop_
_entity_poly.entity_id
_entity_poly.type
_entity_poly.pdbx_seq_one_letter_code
_entity_poly.pdbx_strand_id
1 'polypeptide(L)'
;VDIKSVLQVGSGDFEIVLTNNVTEIKVEDFSVQAPLHVQLDKPIFVTNYSDTPLNFVTIPKSDYNKIVVLSKNRRVTVNNGELSCDGQGLLPQSQSDCQSVGLVKHYCYSLNNKFFLDQTYTHLDYSCPCQDQVQTTCHLKIDKTTLQFNINFPVTQVFVDNTVTLLTVGKSFLLTTNLQQENSVTIRGTNNNVFVQTENIFSITSDYLNIISLPSRNITFLIPTAKSKTKTNTESVDVTMTEDTSNYCTSLFINQTTKCLICGERTAQDGMCEARPTVEKCELYDQKGFCVTCEIGYFLKVTVAERMCVPCSVNCERCDETKCVLCANGYKVSQLGKCESVINCEFYTLGMCKKCLFGDKTTDYQICDTKCDTSCYECYSLKSEGIVNERCDVCNIDNQYMKKDSSCILSQWSDIVSNNHVVQCTEGTQFVNEKCEMCPSRCSKCADSNCMECKDITDVLIDGVCYEQTTTLCQIITDGICKKCDTNHFFNYKTQRCESIDESCQVALYDGKCLKCVNKFDYVSSDGKKCLSKQSDMTCEYAEYGVCKRCINGYYLDETKCAPCIEKCILCSNKSNCEQCISNYIFNTTSLSCETFSIPHCLIYKGYACDKCENGYYKTNGKCSICENNCEYCTSKEKCILCSSDYYLHEDSCYHSTDNKIQNCTSFSPTGCLKCSLGSYLSDNICLPCDSFSSNCIECDSSTHMCLTCTNTYILINGTCTYYEKIKHCIRERDNKCDECSFSYVLGKDKVSCTFQIVGWVVSLCIIFFFILLAILIFLIFMVFVAFSNHNEKVKQMRTNGIFPLKYCDVQLTPYPTTPSLLTSTTLLEYQDKLQIHREYIVDFYIGNKDQETVTITFLVTKDTRYNVSFDPEVLVLKSNKCCQVKVLLMPLCTFSSQIPLTFPVSINNKSVTPLEFKVAVTSAESLSLDPTLLDFNETLKTNFTEDVCIGRFNNKSVKVRNIGFFDYKQSEEKRSYEDPLVILEAFPNNPFLVKYFGMVTMKSARYLVTEYVPLGTMQNAIDAKANYPFKLKARICQDITTALSILHTHNFLHLNIKPSNILLLGEDLSDPQNIPVAKLADAGYKYHINKFFNKKIEVVEDPTYLAPEILNGQKLTQKTDIYSLGMAMYATLAMANPFSPMEFKHSWTIEKFICVGRRPPCLIGMDPTLFDIIANCWEHCSADRPVVNEVLQNIRGITSHFIQ
;
A
#
# COMPACT_ATOMS: atom_id res chain seq x y z
N VAL A 1 -23.80 -43.38 -1.03
CA VAL A 1 -25.03 -42.62 -0.69
C VAL A 1 -26.02 -42.82 -1.82
N ASP A 2 -27.20 -43.40 -1.55
CA ASP A 2 -28.31 -43.50 -2.51
C ASP A 2 -29.20 -42.26 -2.37
N ILE A 3 -29.27 -41.42 -3.41
CA ILE A 3 -30.11 -40.22 -3.44
C ILE A 3 -31.40 -40.56 -4.20
N LYS A 4 -32.54 -40.51 -3.50
CA LYS A 4 -33.91 -40.78 -4.00
C LYS A 4 -34.86 -39.62 -3.67
N SER A 5 -34.62 -38.43 -4.19
CA SER A 5 -35.39 -37.25 -3.80
C SER A 5 -35.65 -36.31 -4.97
N VAL A 6 -36.92 -35.92 -5.14
CA VAL A 6 -37.36 -34.81 -6.01
C VAL A 6 -37.00 -33.50 -5.30
N LEU A 7 -36.15 -32.67 -5.92
CA LEU A 7 -35.74 -31.38 -5.37
C LEU A 7 -36.54 -30.26 -6.05
N GLN A 8 -37.48 -29.66 -5.32
CA GLN A 8 -38.14 -28.42 -5.76
C GLN A 8 -37.26 -27.22 -5.42
N VAL A 9 -36.80 -26.49 -6.44
CA VAL A 9 -35.87 -25.38 -6.28
C VAL A 9 -36.65 -24.06 -6.38
N GLY A 10 -36.84 -23.38 -5.25
CA GLY A 10 -37.24 -21.97 -5.22
C GLY A 10 -36.09 -21.07 -5.68
N SER A 11 -36.33 -19.78 -5.95
CA SER A 11 -35.40 -18.80 -6.52
C SER A 11 -34.17 -18.48 -5.64
N GLY A 12 -33.32 -19.46 -5.37
CA GLY A 12 -32.07 -19.35 -4.63
C GLY A 12 -31.05 -20.38 -5.11
N ASP A 13 -29.77 -20.01 -5.01
CA ASP A 13 -28.64 -20.87 -5.36
C ASP A 13 -28.55 -22.09 -4.43
N PHE A 14 -28.47 -23.29 -4.99
CA PHE A 14 -28.38 -24.53 -4.21
C PHE A 14 -27.11 -25.34 -4.59
N GLU A 15 -26.36 -25.77 -3.57
CA GLU A 15 -25.15 -26.58 -3.70
C GLU A 15 -25.19 -27.76 -2.71
N ILE A 16 -24.84 -28.96 -3.17
CA ILE A 16 -24.72 -30.18 -2.36
C ILE A 16 -23.24 -30.37 -1.99
N VAL A 17 -22.87 -30.04 -0.76
CA VAL A 17 -21.50 -30.24 -0.29
C VAL A 17 -21.29 -31.68 0.17
N LEU A 18 -20.37 -32.38 -0.47
CA LEU A 18 -20.00 -33.77 -0.21
C LEU A 18 -18.77 -33.82 0.70
N THR A 19 -18.93 -34.44 1.87
CA THR A 19 -17.85 -34.62 2.84
C THR A 19 -16.89 -35.75 2.44
N ASN A 20 -15.68 -35.75 3.00
CA ASN A 20 -14.61 -36.69 2.65
C ASN A 20 -14.96 -38.17 2.87
N ASN A 21 -15.91 -38.44 3.78
CA ASN A 21 -16.34 -39.80 4.13
C ASN A 21 -17.23 -40.44 3.06
N VAL A 22 -17.80 -39.64 2.15
CA VAL A 22 -18.57 -40.15 1.01
C VAL A 22 -17.60 -40.61 -0.04
N THR A 23 -17.50 -41.90 -0.32
CA THR A 23 -16.63 -42.47 -1.36
C THR A 23 -17.38 -42.93 -2.60
N GLU A 24 -18.71 -43.08 -2.50
CA GLU A 24 -19.56 -43.55 -3.58
C GLU A 24 -20.94 -42.88 -3.54
N ILE A 25 -21.44 -42.46 -4.70
CA ILE A 25 -22.75 -41.81 -4.88
C ILE A 25 -23.53 -42.53 -5.98
N LYS A 26 -24.76 -42.89 -5.67
CA LYS A 26 -25.72 -43.47 -6.61
C LYS A 26 -26.96 -42.59 -6.59
N VAL A 27 -27.33 -42.06 -7.77
CA VAL A 27 -28.51 -41.20 -7.93
C VAL A 27 -29.53 -41.98 -8.74
N GLU A 28 -30.68 -42.29 -8.14
CA GLU A 28 -31.71 -43.08 -8.81
C GLU A 28 -32.72 -42.21 -9.57
N ASP A 29 -33.06 -41.03 -9.07
CA ASP A 29 -33.96 -40.08 -9.74
C ASP A 29 -33.66 -38.63 -9.31
N PHE A 30 -33.66 -37.68 -10.24
CA PHE A 30 -33.27 -36.28 -9.99
C PHE A 30 -33.97 -35.31 -10.95
N SER A 31 -35.00 -34.61 -10.46
CA SER A 31 -35.69 -33.55 -11.20
C SER A 31 -35.53 -32.21 -10.48
N VAL A 32 -35.20 -31.18 -11.26
CA VAL A 32 -35.09 -29.79 -10.80
C VAL A 32 -36.32 -29.06 -11.35
N GLN A 33 -37.18 -28.51 -10.49
CA GLN A 33 -38.26 -27.62 -10.93
C GLN A 33 -37.83 -26.17 -10.71
N ALA A 34 -37.51 -25.44 -11.77
CA ALA A 34 -37.22 -24.00 -11.75
C ALA A 34 -38.22 -23.24 -12.65
N PRO A 35 -38.57 -21.96 -12.35
CA PRO A 35 -39.35 -21.14 -13.27
C PRO A 35 -38.58 -20.86 -14.57
N LEU A 36 -39.30 -20.62 -15.67
CA LEU A 36 -38.87 -20.67 -17.09
C LEU A 36 -37.65 -19.81 -17.52
N HIS A 37 -36.92 -19.15 -16.61
CA HIS A 37 -35.82 -18.22 -16.93
C HIS A 37 -34.62 -18.26 -15.95
N VAL A 38 -34.45 -19.29 -15.12
CA VAL A 38 -33.29 -19.39 -14.22
C VAL A 38 -32.10 -20.04 -14.94
N GLN A 39 -31.01 -19.30 -15.14
CA GLN A 39 -29.70 -19.85 -15.53
C GLN A 39 -28.98 -20.39 -14.27
N LEU A 40 -28.58 -21.66 -14.29
CA LEU A 40 -27.77 -22.28 -13.24
C LEU A 40 -26.29 -22.00 -13.53
N ASP A 41 -25.72 -20.98 -12.88
CA ASP A 41 -24.32 -20.58 -13.05
C ASP A 41 -23.38 -21.25 -12.02
N LYS A 42 -23.90 -22.10 -11.13
CA LYS A 42 -23.14 -22.75 -10.02
C LYS A 42 -23.25 -24.28 -10.04
N PRO A 43 -22.20 -25.00 -9.59
CA PRO A 43 -22.19 -26.45 -9.56
C PRO A 43 -23.14 -27.01 -8.49
N ILE A 44 -23.93 -28.01 -8.86
CA ILE A 44 -24.95 -28.60 -7.99
C ILE A 44 -24.32 -29.43 -6.86
N PHE A 45 -23.11 -29.97 -7.03
CA PHE A 45 -22.37 -30.61 -5.94
C PHE A 45 -20.93 -30.09 -5.86
N VAL A 46 -20.41 -30.02 -4.64
CA VAL A 46 -19.10 -29.47 -4.30
C VAL A 46 -18.41 -30.45 -3.36
N THR A 47 -17.11 -30.68 -3.51
CA THR A 47 -16.33 -31.60 -2.65
C THR A 47 -15.35 -30.83 -1.77
N ASN A 48 -15.13 -31.34 -0.56
CA ASN A 48 -13.98 -30.94 0.26
C ASN A 48 -12.68 -31.58 -0.26
N TYR A 49 -11.53 -31.03 0.14
CA TYR A 49 -10.22 -31.62 -0.19
C TYR A 49 -10.09 -33.02 0.38
N SER A 50 -9.81 -34.00 -0.48
CA SER A 50 -9.62 -35.40 -0.08
C SER A 50 -8.80 -36.19 -1.08
N ASP A 51 -7.88 -37.02 -0.58
CA ASP A 51 -7.12 -37.99 -1.37
C ASP A 51 -7.94 -39.24 -1.74
N THR A 52 -9.04 -39.51 -1.03
CA THR A 52 -9.92 -40.65 -1.35
C THR A 52 -10.78 -40.31 -2.58
N PRO A 53 -10.76 -41.12 -3.65
CA PRO A 53 -11.58 -40.83 -4.83
C PRO A 53 -13.08 -40.88 -4.49
N LEU A 54 -13.88 -40.09 -5.20
CA LEU A 54 -15.33 -40.12 -5.14
C LEU A 54 -15.88 -40.78 -6.41
N ASN A 55 -16.57 -41.91 -6.24
CA ASN A 55 -17.14 -42.66 -7.36
C ASN A 55 -18.62 -42.35 -7.59
N PHE A 56 -18.99 -41.92 -8.79
CA PHE A 56 -20.38 -41.81 -9.24
C PHE A 56 -20.82 -43.10 -9.92
N VAL A 57 -21.77 -43.79 -9.31
CA VAL A 57 -22.30 -45.08 -9.80
C VAL A 57 -23.30 -44.87 -10.93
N THR A 58 -24.10 -43.81 -10.85
CA THR A 58 -25.08 -43.41 -11.88
C THR A 58 -25.08 -41.90 -12.05
N ILE A 59 -25.09 -41.42 -13.31
CA ILE A 59 -25.27 -39.99 -13.62
C ILE A 59 -26.78 -39.69 -13.64
N PRO A 60 -27.26 -38.69 -12.89
CA PRO A 60 -28.67 -38.30 -12.92
C PRO A 60 -29.08 -37.78 -14.30
N LYS A 61 -30.30 -38.09 -14.75
CA LYS A 61 -30.91 -37.45 -15.93
C LYS A 61 -31.86 -36.35 -15.44
N SER A 62 -31.56 -35.10 -15.77
CA SER A 62 -32.38 -33.92 -15.43
C SER A 62 -33.10 -33.39 -16.66
N ASP A 63 -34.34 -32.91 -16.49
CA ASP A 63 -35.13 -32.26 -17.54
C ASP A 63 -34.50 -30.96 -18.09
N TYR A 64 -33.57 -30.36 -17.34
CA TYR A 64 -32.94 -29.07 -17.69
C TYR A 64 -31.58 -29.21 -18.38
N ASN A 65 -31.14 -30.43 -18.73
CA ASN A 65 -29.87 -30.68 -19.45
C ASN A 65 -28.61 -30.02 -18.85
N LYS A 66 -28.62 -29.56 -17.58
CA LYS A 66 -27.45 -29.00 -16.90
C LYS A 66 -27.33 -29.57 -15.49
N ILE A 67 -26.47 -30.57 -15.36
CA ILE A 67 -25.89 -30.99 -14.08
C ILE A 67 -24.43 -30.57 -14.20
N VAL A 68 -23.87 -29.87 -13.22
CA VAL A 68 -22.46 -29.43 -13.21
C VAL A 68 -21.84 -29.79 -11.88
N VAL A 69 -20.82 -30.66 -11.90
CA VAL A 69 -20.13 -31.18 -10.71
C VAL A 69 -18.79 -31.79 -11.16
N LEU A 70 -17.60 -31.58 -10.59
CA LEU A 70 -17.20 -31.41 -9.18
C LEU A 70 -15.91 -30.61 -8.99
N SER A 71 -15.68 -30.16 -7.75
CA SER A 71 -14.52 -29.34 -7.36
C SER A 71 -13.17 -30.01 -7.62
N LYS A 72 -12.16 -29.18 -7.91
CA LYS A 72 -10.74 -29.52 -8.12
C LYS A 72 -10.05 -30.19 -6.93
N ASN A 73 -10.74 -30.20 -5.79
CA ASN A 73 -10.18 -30.53 -4.49
C ASN A 73 -10.15 -32.04 -4.21
N ARG A 74 -10.83 -32.86 -5.01
CA ARG A 74 -10.95 -34.30 -4.79
C ARG A 74 -11.10 -35.04 -6.12
N ARG A 75 -10.38 -36.16 -6.29
CA ARG A 75 -10.46 -37.00 -7.50
C ARG A 75 -11.85 -37.62 -7.68
N VAL A 76 -12.43 -37.49 -8.86
CA VAL A 76 -13.74 -38.09 -9.21
C VAL A 76 -13.59 -39.20 -10.25
N THR A 77 -14.41 -40.24 -10.11
CA THR A 77 -14.56 -41.31 -11.10
C THR A 77 -16.04 -41.57 -11.38
N VAL A 78 -16.37 -42.05 -12.57
CA VAL A 78 -17.76 -42.34 -12.98
C VAL A 78 -17.83 -43.73 -13.57
N ASN A 79 -18.77 -44.54 -13.11
CA ASN A 79 -19.05 -45.85 -13.70
C ASN A 79 -19.89 -45.65 -14.97
N ASN A 80 -19.32 -46.01 -16.13
CA ASN A 80 -19.98 -46.00 -17.45
C ASN A 80 -20.39 -44.62 -18.02
N GLY A 81 -19.62 -43.55 -17.75
CA GLY A 81 -19.83 -42.22 -18.36
C GLY A 81 -18.51 -41.45 -18.60
N GLU A 82 -18.53 -40.45 -19.46
CA GLU A 82 -17.37 -39.59 -19.78
C GLU A 82 -17.42 -38.26 -19.00
N LEU A 83 -16.27 -37.81 -18.48
CA LEU A 83 -16.09 -36.49 -17.88
C LEU A 83 -15.83 -35.45 -19.00
N SER A 84 -16.34 -34.23 -18.82
CA SER A 84 -16.29 -33.12 -19.79
C SER A 84 -15.46 -31.93 -19.27
N CYS A 85 -15.06 -31.03 -20.18
CA CYS A 85 -14.24 -29.83 -19.91
C CYS A 85 -12.82 -30.13 -19.37
N ASP A 86 -12.57 -29.92 -18.06
CA ASP A 86 -11.26 -30.05 -17.41
C ASP A 86 -11.01 -31.44 -16.79
N GLY A 87 -11.87 -32.41 -17.10
CA GLY A 87 -11.74 -33.79 -16.64
C GLY A 87 -12.21 -34.04 -15.21
N GLN A 88 -12.84 -33.05 -14.56
CA GLN A 88 -13.57 -33.24 -13.29
C GLN A 88 -15.06 -32.80 -13.40
N GLY A 89 -15.50 -32.31 -14.56
CA GLY A 89 -16.88 -31.87 -14.82
C GLY A 89 -17.80 -32.96 -15.38
N LEU A 90 -18.99 -33.12 -14.83
CA LEU A 90 -20.10 -33.87 -15.39
C LEU A 90 -21.02 -32.87 -16.10
N LEU A 91 -21.24 -32.98 -17.41
CA LEU A 91 -22.16 -32.12 -18.19
C LEU A 91 -23.07 -32.98 -19.10
N PRO A 92 -24.37 -32.68 -19.24
CA PRO A 92 -25.28 -33.49 -20.06
C PRO A 92 -25.17 -33.28 -21.58
N GLN A 93 -24.70 -32.11 -22.08
CA GLN A 93 -24.52 -31.81 -23.51
C GLN A 93 -23.30 -30.91 -23.83
N SER A 94 -23.01 -30.78 -25.14
CA SER A 94 -21.76 -30.36 -25.79
C SER A 94 -21.23 -28.94 -25.54
N GLN A 95 -19.95 -28.77 -25.89
CA GLN A 95 -19.17 -27.58 -26.29
C GLN A 95 -19.50 -26.15 -25.80
N SER A 96 -20.73 -25.66 -25.89
CA SER A 96 -21.11 -24.31 -25.44
C SER A 96 -21.19 -24.19 -23.93
N ASP A 97 -21.44 -25.31 -23.24
CA ASP A 97 -21.70 -25.28 -21.81
C ASP A 97 -20.43 -25.07 -20.98
N CYS A 98 -19.28 -25.61 -21.37
CA CYS A 98 -17.99 -25.38 -20.68
C CYS A 98 -17.62 -23.89 -20.61
N GLN A 99 -17.93 -23.11 -21.66
CA GLN A 99 -17.67 -21.67 -21.72
C GLN A 99 -18.63 -20.88 -20.84
N SER A 100 -19.92 -21.25 -20.84
CA SER A 100 -20.91 -20.59 -19.99
C SER A 100 -20.63 -20.73 -18.49
N VAL A 101 -19.93 -21.80 -18.08
CA VAL A 101 -19.59 -22.06 -16.67
C VAL A 101 -18.14 -21.74 -16.30
N GLY A 102 -17.38 -21.09 -17.20
CA GLY A 102 -16.01 -20.64 -16.90
C GLY A 102 -14.94 -21.74 -16.81
N LEU A 103 -15.20 -22.95 -17.31
CA LEU A 103 -14.29 -24.10 -17.27
C LEU A 103 -13.42 -24.24 -18.54
N VAL A 104 -13.20 -23.14 -19.28
CA VAL A 104 -12.45 -23.11 -20.56
C VAL A 104 -10.95 -22.82 -20.38
N LYS A 105 -10.54 -22.18 -19.28
CA LYS A 105 -9.14 -21.86 -19.00
C LYS A 105 -8.69 -22.50 -17.69
N HIS A 106 -7.59 -23.23 -17.73
CA HIS A 106 -7.10 -24.00 -16.59
C HIS A 106 -5.59 -23.79 -16.36
N TYR A 107 -5.16 -23.65 -15.10
CA TYR A 107 -3.78 -23.37 -14.71
C TYR A 107 -3.25 -24.47 -13.78
N CYS A 108 -2.25 -25.23 -14.24
CA CYS A 108 -1.60 -26.29 -13.47
C CYS A 108 -0.24 -25.82 -12.95
N TYR A 109 -0.02 -25.83 -11.64
CA TYR A 109 1.26 -25.49 -11.03
C TYR A 109 2.00 -26.78 -10.65
N SER A 110 3.10 -27.09 -11.33
CA SER A 110 3.85 -28.31 -11.02
C SER A 110 4.51 -28.20 -9.64
N LEU A 111 4.32 -29.21 -8.79
CA LEU A 111 5.14 -29.45 -7.60
C LEU A 111 6.30 -30.42 -7.93
N ASN A 112 6.03 -31.39 -8.81
CA ASN A 112 7.01 -32.31 -9.40
C ASN A 112 6.40 -32.96 -10.66
N ASN A 113 7.10 -33.93 -11.27
CA ASN A 113 6.67 -34.64 -12.50
C ASN A 113 5.36 -35.43 -12.38
N LYS A 114 4.76 -35.52 -11.19
CA LYS A 114 3.54 -36.33 -10.95
C LYS A 114 2.40 -35.55 -10.31
N PHE A 115 2.71 -34.50 -9.56
CA PHE A 115 1.73 -33.79 -8.73
C PHE A 115 1.67 -32.31 -9.10
N PHE A 116 0.45 -31.79 -9.17
CA PHE A 116 0.14 -30.42 -9.52
C PHE A 116 -0.63 -29.77 -8.37
N LEU A 117 -0.37 -28.50 -8.14
CA LEU A 117 -1.01 -27.68 -7.13
C LEU A 117 -2.03 -26.75 -7.77
N ASP A 118 -3.02 -26.38 -6.98
CA ASP A 118 -3.96 -25.33 -7.33
C ASP A 118 -3.31 -23.93 -7.35
N GLN A 119 -4.08 -22.90 -7.72
CA GLN A 119 -3.61 -21.51 -7.79
C GLN A 119 -3.07 -20.94 -6.47
N THR A 120 -3.37 -21.59 -5.34
CA THR A 120 -2.89 -21.17 -4.03
C THR A 120 -1.54 -21.79 -3.67
N TYR A 121 -1.05 -22.75 -4.47
CA TYR A 121 0.18 -23.53 -4.21
C TYR A 121 0.12 -24.39 -2.95
N THR A 122 -1.08 -24.67 -2.39
CA THR A 122 -1.21 -25.36 -1.09
C THR A 122 -1.77 -26.76 -1.18
N HIS A 123 -2.59 -27.06 -2.19
CA HIS A 123 -3.29 -28.33 -2.31
C HIS A 123 -3.16 -28.93 -3.70
N LEU A 124 -3.23 -30.27 -3.79
CA LEU A 124 -3.21 -30.99 -5.06
C LEU A 124 -4.44 -30.62 -5.88
N ASP A 125 -4.23 -30.24 -7.14
CA ASP A 125 -5.30 -30.05 -8.11
C ASP A 125 -5.45 -31.33 -8.93
N TYR A 126 -6.53 -32.08 -8.67
CA TYR A 126 -6.77 -33.36 -9.34
C TYR A 126 -7.37 -33.21 -10.74
N SER A 127 -7.70 -31.99 -11.18
CA SER A 127 -8.03 -31.72 -12.59
C SER A 127 -6.77 -31.54 -13.46
N CYS A 128 -5.59 -31.47 -12.83
CA CYS A 128 -4.30 -31.48 -13.48
C CYS A 128 -3.66 -32.89 -13.51
N PRO A 129 -2.99 -33.27 -14.60
CA PRO A 129 -2.87 -32.51 -15.82
C PRO A 129 -4.15 -32.52 -16.66
N CYS A 130 -4.40 -31.44 -17.40
CA CYS A 130 -5.60 -31.28 -18.21
C CYS A 130 -5.82 -32.46 -19.17
N GLN A 131 -7.08 -32.80 -19.42
CA GLN A 131 -7.45 -33.83 -20.39
C GLN A 131 -7.51 -33.29 -21.83
N ASP A 132 -7.35 -34.18 -22.82
CA ASP A 132 -7.28 -33.85 -24.27
C ASP A 132 -8.67 -33.53 -24.81
N GLN A 133 -9.21 -32.39 -24.40
CA GLN A 133 -10.50 -31.86 -24.85
C GLN A 133 -10.22 -30.61 -25.69
N VAL A 134 -10.69 -30.58 -26.93
CA VAL A 134 -10.36 -29.58 -27.99
C VAL A 134 -10.68 -28.12 -27.60
N GLN A 135 -11.28 -27.89 -26.44
CA GLN A 135 -11.87 -26.61 -26.05
C GLN A 135 -11.35 -26.05 -24.72
N THR A 136 -10.49 -26.76 -23.99
CA THR A 136 -9.89 -26.25 -22.76
C THR A 136 -8.46 -25.80 -23.02
N THR A 137 -8.13 -24.59 -22.57
CA THR A 137 -6.77 -24.06 -22.60
C THR A 137 -6.07 -24.40 -21.30
N CYS A 138 -5.07 -25.26 -21.39
CA CYS A 138 -4.26 -25.70 -20.28
C CYS A 138 -2.95 -24.91 -20.21
N HIS A 139 -2.75 -24.20 -19.12
CA HIS A 139 -1.56 -23.40 -18.82
C HIS A 139 -0.75 -24.10 -17.72
N LEU A 140 0.42 -24.66 -18.07
CA LEU A 140 1.31 -25.33 -17.14
C LEU A 140 2.38 -24.36 -16.64
N LYS A 141 2.57 -24.21 -15.33
CA LYS A 141 3.71 -23.49 -14.74
C LYS A 141 4.63 -24.48 -14.03
N ILE A 142 5.90 -24.50 -14.41
CA ILE A 142 6.89 -25.43 -13.84
C ILE A 142 7.59 -24.77 -12.64
N ASP A 143 7.77 -25.53 -11.55
CA ASP A 143 8.48 -25.04 -10.38
C ASP A 143 9.95 -24.69 -10.69
N LYS A 144 10.45 -23.62 -10.06
CA LYS A 144 11.79 -23.06 -10.25
C LYS A 144 12.91 -24.04 -9.89
N THR A 145 12.65 -25.07 -9.08
CA THR A 145 13.65 -26.07 -8.69
C THR A 145 13.69 -27.28 -9.62
N THR A 146 12.72 -27.43 -10.53
CA THR A 146 12.60 -28.61 -11.39
C THR A 146 13.53 -28.52 -12.59
N LEU A 147 14.57 -29.37 -12.61
CA LEU A 147 15.56 -29.42 -13.70
C LEU A 147 15.09 -30.20 -14.93
N GLN A 148 14.13 -31.14 -14.77
CA GLN A 148 13.63 -31.98 -15.87
C GLN A 148 12.16 -32.34 -15.66
N PHE A 149 11.31 -32.07 -16.66
CA PHE A 149 9.86 -32.25 -16.60
C PHE A 149 9.31 -33.06 -17.77
N ASN A 150 8.40 -34.01 -17.53
CA ASN A 150 7.80 -34.83 -18.59
C ASN A 150 6.37 -34.36 -18.94
N ILE A 151 6.19 -33.85 -20.16
CA ILE A 151 4.91 -33.42 -20.71
C ILE A 151 4.32 -34.56 -21.53
N ASN A 152 3.65 -35.49 -20.84
CA ASN A 152 2.93 -36.62 -21.45
C ASN A 152 1.42 -36.36 -21.62
N PHE A 153 0.96 -35.18 -21.22
CA PHE A 153 -0.44 -34.73 -21.28
C PHE A 153 -0.58 -33.53 -22.22
N PRO A 154 -1.80 -33.22 -22.68
CA PRO A 154 -2.06 -32.05 -23.51
C PRO A 154 -1.89 -30.75 -22.74
N VAL A 155 -1.13 -29.83 -23.32
CA VAL A 155 -0.85 -28.51 -22.75
C VAL A 155 -0.94 -27.48 -23.87
N THR A 156 -1.57 -26.34 -23.61
CA THR A 156 -1.67 -25.25 -24.60
C THR A 156 -0.59 -24.20 -24.40
N GLN A 157 -0.19 -23.95 -23.15
CA GLN A 157 0.88 -23.02 -22.82
C GLN A 157 1.73 -23.54 -21.66
N VAL A 158 3.04 -23.40 -21.74
CA VAL A 158 4.01 -23.80 -20.71
C VAL A 158 4.80 -22.58 -20.28
N PHE A 159 4.81 -22.28 -18.98
CA PHE A 159 5.54 -21.18 -18.37
C PHE A 159 6.78 -21.68 -17.64
N VAL A 160 7.93 -21.12 -17.99
CA VAL A 160 9.24 -21.49 -17.46
C VAL A 160 10.04 -20.26 -17.06
N ASP A 161 10.48 -20.21 -15.80
CA ASP A 161 11.26 -19.09 -15.24
C ASP A 161 12.70 -19.48 -14.83
N ASN A 162 13.11 -20.75 -15.02
CA ASN A 162 14.47 -21.24 -14.73
C ASN A 162 14.93 -22.31 -15.75
N THR A 163 16.20 -22.73 -15.69
CA THR A 163 16.73 -23.79 -16.56
C THR A 163 15.99 -25.11 -16.37
N VAL A 164 15.40 -25.66 -17.44
CA VAL A 164 14.61 -26.91 -17.41
C VAL A 164 14.76 -27.73 -18.68
N THR A 165 14.72 -29.05 -18.53
CA THR A 165 14.61 -30.02 -19.63
C THR A 165 13.17 -30.56 -19.75
N LEU A 166 12.45 -30.18 -20.80
CA LEU A 166 11.11 -30.67 -21.13
C LEU A 166 11.20 -31.95 -21.96
N LEU A 167 10.83 -33.10 -21.39
CA LEU A 167 10.63 -34.35 -22.13
C LEU A 167 9.21 -34.34 -22.74
N THR A 168 9.09 -34.32 -24.06
CA THR A 168 7.80 -34.24 -24.74
C THR A 168 7.85 -34.89 -26.13
N VAL A 169 6.77 -35.54 -26.56
CA VAL A 169 6.68 -36.21 -27.87
C VAL A 169 5.31 -35.93 -28.49
N GLY A 170 5.28 -35.44 -29.73
CA GLY A 170 4.03 -35.23 -30.48
C GLY A 170 3.13 -34.12 -29.94
N LYS A 171 3.66 -33.16 -29.16
CA LYS A 171 2.86 -32.10 -28.51
C LYS A 171 2.99 -30.75 -29.19
N SER A 172 1.90 -29.97 -29.19
CA SER A 172 1.88 -28.60 -29.71
C SER A 172 1.51 -27.62 -28.61
N PHE A 173 2.38 -26.65 -28.28
CA PHE A 173 2.14 -25.71 -27.17
C PHE A 173 2.91 -24.39 -27.30
N LEU A 174 2.41 -23.35 -26.63
CA LEU A 174 3.07 -22.06 -26.47
C LEU A 174 4.01 -22.08 -25.27
N LEU A 175 5.32 -22.02 -25.47
CA LEU A 175 6.31 -21.81 -24.43
C LEU A 175 6.42 -20.31 -24.13
N THR A 176 6.14 -19.91 -22.90
CA THR A 176 6.33 -18.53 -22.42
C THR A 176 7.38 -18.49 -21.32
N THR A 177 8.30 -17.54 -21.43
CA THR A 177 9.47 -17.56 -20.57
C THR A 177 10.06 -16.17 -20.35
N ASN A 178 10.50 -15.91 -19.11
CA ASN A 178 11.13 -14.65 -18.69
C ASN A 178 12.55 -14.90 -18.15
N LEU A 179 13.32 -15.71 -18.87
CA LEU A 179 14.66 -16.14 -18.47
C LEU A 179 15.68 -15.00 -18.58
N GLN A 180 16.65 -15.00 -17.67
CA GLN A 180 17.86 -14.16 -17.73
C GLN A 180 18.98 -14.89 -18.49
N GLN A 181 20.01 -14.16 -18.94
CA GLN A 181 21.04 -14.61 -19.90
C GLN A 181 21.74 -15.95 -19.60
N GLU A 182 21.76 -16.43 -18.35
CA GLU A 182 22.42 -17.68 -17.96
C GLU A 182 21.52 -18.93 -17.96
N ASN A 183 20.20 -18.78 -18.16
CA ASN A 183 19.27 -19.90 -18.11
C ASN A 183 18.84 -20.39 -19.51
N SER A 184 18.64 -21.71 -19.67
CA SER A 184 18.26 -22.32 -20.94
C SER A 184 17.08 -23.30 -20.83
N VAL A 185 16.31 -23.44 -21.92
CA VAL A 185 15.25 -24.45 -22.01
C VAL A 185 15.70 -25.56 -22.96
N THR A 186 15.72 -26.79 -22.47
CA THR A 186 16.02 -27.97 -23.30
C THR A 186 14.73 -28.73 -23.62
N ILE A 187 14.40 -28.97 -24.89
CA ILE A 187 13.25 -29.75 -25.33
C ILE A 187 13.73 -31.11 -25.84
N ARG A 188 13.43 -32.17 -25.11
CA ARG A 188 13.82 -33.54 -25.44
C ARG A 188 12.64 -34.39 -25.90
N GLY A 189 12.81 -35.13 -26.98
CA GLY A 189 11.78 -35.91 -27.66
C GLY A 189 11.39 -35.36 -29.04
N THR A 190 10.46 -36.01 -29.74
CA THR A 190 10.27 -35.86 -31.20
C THR A 190 8.84 -35.43 -31.58
N ASN A 191 8.65 -34.88 -32.78
CA ASN A 191 7.37 -34.46 -33.37
C ASN A 191 6.62 -33.37 -32.59
N ASN A 192 7.31 -32.53 -31.83
CA ASN A 192 6.68 -31.43 -31.11
C ASN A 192 6.55 -30.18 -31.98
N ASN A 193 5.54 -29.34 -31.72
CA ASN A 193 5.35 -28.03 -32.35
C ASN A 193 5.27 -26.94 -31.27
N VAL A 194 6.39 -26.26 -31.02
CA VAL A 194 6.53 -25.35 -29.90
C VAL A 194 6.53 -23.91 -30.39
N PHE A 195 5.53 -23.13 -30.01
CA PHE A 195 5.49 -21.69 -30.27
C PHE A 195 6.17 -20.98 -29.11
N VAL A 196 7.14 -20.10 -29.32
CA VAL A 196 7.91 -19.48 -28.23
C VAL A 196 7.56 -18.00 -28.13
N GLN A 197 7.09 -17.55 -26.97
CA GLN A 197 6.83 -16.15 -26.66
C GLN A 197 7.71 -15.68 -25.51
N THR A 198 8.43 -14.59 -25.72
CA THR A 198 9.41 -14.08 -24.76
C THR A 198 9.68 -12.60 -24.96
N GLU A 199 10.12 -11.94 -23.89
CA GLU A 199 10.55 -10.55 -23.86
C GLU A 199 12.09 -10.39 -23.79
N ASN A 200 12.85 -11.49 -23.61
CA ASN A 200 14.31 -11.48 -23.48
C ASN A 200 14.99 -12.45 -24.46
N ILE A 201 16.30 -12.29 -24.69
CA ILE A 201 17.13 -13.16 -25.54
C ILE A 201 17.70 -14.34 -24.72
N PHE A 202 17.57 -15.58 -25.20
CA PHE A 202 18.06 -16.81 -24.53
C PHE A 202 18.31 -17.97 -25.54
N SER A 203 18.83 -19.09 -25.03
CA SER A 203 19.11 -20.32 -25.80
C SER A 203 18.07 -21.42 -25.53
N ILE A 204 17.66 -22.08 -26.62
CA ILE A 204 16.80 -23.27 -26.60
C ILE A 204 17.58 -24.42 -27.22
N THR A 205 17.76 -25.49 -26.47
CA THR A 205 18.32 -26.74 -26.98
C THR A 205 17.17 -27.67 -27.33
N SER A 206 17.17 -28.31 -28.50
CA SER A 206 16.14 -29.30 -28.82
C SER A 206 16.72 -30.55 -29.47
N ASP A 207 16.11 -31.69 -29.17
CA ASP A 207 16.34 -32.95 -29.88
C ASP A 207 15.73 -32.92 -31.30
N TYR A 208 15.99 -33.97 -32.08
CA TYR A 208 15.51 -34.12 -33.45
C TYR A 208 13.99 -34.26 -33.59
N LEU A 209 13.50 -33.93 -34.79
CA LEU A 209 12.13 -33.97 -35.28
C LEU A 209 11.14 -33.00 -34.61
N ASN A 210 11.59 -31.83 -34.13
CA ASN A 210 10.71 -30.82 -33.53
C ASN A 210 10.56 -29.58 -34.41
N ILE A 211 9.39 -28.95 -34.40
CA ILE A 211 9.12 -27.64 -34.97
C ILE A 211 9.12 -26.62 -33.84
N ILE A 212 9.86 -25.52 -33.99
CA ILE A 212 9.88 -24.39 -33.05
C ILE A 212 9.55 -23.11 -33.82
N SER A 213 8.57 -22.33 -33.36
CA SER A 213 8.06 -21.15 -34.08
C SER A 213 8.00 -19.90 -33.20
N LEU A 214 8.24 -18.71 -33.77
CA LEU A 214 8.19 -17.41 -33.10
C LEU A 214 7.00 -16.57 -33.61
N PRO A 215 6.13 -16.06 -32.73
CA PRO A 215 5.00 -15.21 -33.13
C PRO A 215 5.40 -13.75 -33.36
N SER A 216 6.53 -13.28 -32.81
CA SER A 216 7.03 -11.90 -33.01
C SER A 216 7.90 -11.79 -34.25
N ARG A 217 7.72 -10.72 -35.04
CA ARG A 217 8.51 -10.46 -36.26
C ARG A 217 9.92 -9.92 -35.99
N ASN A 218 10.22 -9.52 -34.75
CA ASN A 218 11.47 -8.84 -34.41
C ASN A 218 12.56 -9.76 -33.85
N ILE A 219 12.24 -11.03 -33.56
CA ILE A 219 13.18 -12.00 -32.99
C ILE A 219 13.31 -13.16 -33.97
N THR A 220 14.53 -13.61 -34.22
CA THR A 220 14.85 -14.58 -35.26
C THR A 220 15.77 -15.68 -34.71
N PHE A 221 15.75 -16.86 -35.34
CA PHE A 221 16.64 -17.95 -34.94
C PHE A 221 18.03 -17.79 -35.55
N LEU A 222 19.06 -17.77 -34.71
CA LEU A 222 20.45 -17.94 -35.11
C LEU A 222 20.80 -19.43 -34.97
N ILE A 223 20.95 -20.11 -36.11
CA ILE A 223 21.30 -21.53 -36.16
C ILE A 223 22.84 -21.63 -36.18
N PRO A 224 23.50 -22.11 -35.11
CA PRO A 224 24.92 -22.41 -35.19
C PRO A 224 25.09 -23.59 -36.14
N THR A 225 25.96 -23.46 -37.14
CA THR A 225 26.39 -24.59 -37.98
C THR A 225 26.90 -25.71 -37.07
N ALA A 226 26.18 -26.83 -37.05
CA ALA A 226 26.33 -27.92 -36.09
C ALA A 226 27.81 -28.30 -35.83
N LYS A 227 28.27 -28.11 -34.58
CA LYS A 227 29.48 -28.77 -34.10
C LYS A 227 29.08 -30.12 -33.50
N SER A 228 29.19 -31.17 -34.31
CA SER A 228 29.14 -32.55 -33.83
C SER A 228 30.10 -32.73 -32.64
N LYS A 229 29.55 -33.02 -31.46
CA LYS A 229 30.31 -33.57 -30.34
C LYS A 229 29.80 -34.98 -30.02
N THR A 230 30.51 -35.94 -30.59
CA THR A 230 30.88 -37.25 -30.05
C THR A 230 29.88 -38.01 -29.14
N LYS A 231 29.37 -39.12 -29.71
CA LYS A 231 29.18 -40.45 -29.10
C LYS A 231 28.50 -40.51 -27.71
N THR A 232 27.26 -40.09 -27.65
CA THR A 232 26.17 -40.81 -26.96
C THR A 232 24.89 -40.54 -27.75
N ASN A 233 24.03 -41.53 -27.97
CA ASN A 233 22.96 -41.59 -28.99
C ASN A 233 21.80 -40.55 -28.90
N THR A 234 22.07 -39.29 -28.61
CA THR A 234 21.13 -38.16 -28.72
C THR A 234 21.93 -36.94 -29.18
N GLU A 235 22.01 -36.71 -30.49
CA GLU A 235 22.50 -35.43 -31.00
C GLU A 235 21.40 -34.39 -30.79
N SER A 236 21.71 -33.32 -30.07
CA SER A 236 20.81 -32.20 -29.78
C SER A 236 21.34 -30.95 -30.50
N VAL A 237 20.43 -30.09 -30.93
CA VAL A 237 20.79 -28.84 -31.62
C VAL A 237 20.52 -27.66 -30.69
N ASP A 238 21.56 -26.88 -30.42
CA ASP A 238 21.45 -25.61 -29.71
C ASP A 238 21.01 -24.51 -30.66
N VAL A 239 19.87 -23.90 -30.38
CA VAL A 239 19.32 -22.78 -31.14
C VAL A 239 19.37 -21.55 -30.26
N THR A 240 20.03 -20.49 -30.73
CA THR A 240 20.08 -19.21 -30.00
C THR A 240 19.13 -18.24 -30.68
N MET A 241 18.25 -17.62 -29.92
CA MET A 241 17.40 -16.55 -30.46
C MET A 241 18.20 -15.25 -30.47
N THR A 242 17.98 -14.39 -31.46
CA THR A 242 18.66 -13.08 -31.55
C THR A 242 17.71 -12.03 -32.11
N GLU A 243 17.93 -10.76 -31.78
CA GLU A 243 17.23 -9.62 -32.41
C GLU A 243 17.82 -9.24 -33.79
N ASP A 244 18.61 -10.13 -34.41
CA ASP A 244 19.31 -9.83 -35.65
C ASP A 244 18.37 -9.89 -36.87
N THR A 245 18.44 -8.85 -37.70
CA THR A 245 17.61 -8.64 -38.89
C THR A 245 18.13 -9.39 -40.12
N SER A 246 19.28 -10.07 -40.00
CA SER A 246 19.94 -10.77 -41.11
C SER A 246 19.40 -12.19 -41.38
N ASN A 247 18.74 -12.83 -40.41
CA ASN A 247 18.15 -14.17 -40.52
C ASN A 247 16.61 -14.12 -40.39
N TYR A 248 15.86 -14.57 -41.40
CA TYR A 248 14.40 -14.36 -41.47
C TYR A 248 13.58 -15.57 -41.03
N CYS A 249 14.19 -16.55 -40.37
CA CYS A 249 13.52 -17.78 -40.01
C CYS A 249 12.66 -17.59 -38.75
N THR A 250 11.34 -17.72 -38.90
CA THR A 250 10.37 -17.62 -37.80
C THR A 250 9.76 -18.97 -37.42
N SER A 251 9.93 -20.01 -38.24
CA SER A 251 9.58 -21.39 -37.87
C SER A 251 10.68 -22.36 -38.31
N LEU A 252 11.25 -23.10 -37.37
CA LEU A 252 12.39 -23.99 -37.56
C LEU A 252 11.96 -25.44 -37.36
N PHE A 253 12.23 -26.31 -38.34
CA PHE A 253 12.16 -27.75 -38.19
C PHE A 253 13.54 -28.33 -37.89
N ILE A 254 13.69 -28.82 -36.69
CA ILE A 254 14.89 -29.46 -36.18
C ILE A 254 14.79 -30.93 -36.55
N ASN A 255 15.60 -31.40 -37.50
CA ASN A 255 15.81 -32.80 -37.85
C ASN A 255 17.34 -33.04 -37.94
N GLN A 256 17.83 -34.11 -38.57
CA GLN A 256 19.27 -34.36 -38.79
C GLN A 256 20.02 -33.15 -39.41
N THR A 257 19.30 -32.33 -40.19
CA THR A 257 19.69 -30.97 -40.58
C THR A 257 18.58 -30.03 -40.15
N THR A 258 18.89 -28.96 -39.44
CA THR A 258 17.91 -27.92 -39.08
C THR A 258 17.49 -27.18 -40.35
N LYS A 259 16.18 -27.16 -40.63
CA LYS A 259 15.58 -26.52 -41.80
C LYS A 259 14.62 -25.45 -41.36
N CYS A 260 14.71 -24.25 -41.92
CA CYS A 260 13.66 -23.28 -41.78
C CYS A 260 12.40 -23.71 -42.56
N LEU A 261 11.25 -23.77 -41.89
CA LEU A 261 9.94 -24.03 -42.50
C LEU A 261 9.25 -22.76 -42.95
N ILE A 262 9.32 -21.71 -42.13
CA ILE A 262 8.70 -20.42 -42.42
C ILE A 262 9.77 -19.36 -42.34
N CYS A 263 10.08 -18.83 -43.52
CA CYS A 263 10.91 -17.66 -43.71
C CYS A 263 9.99 -16.47 -43.87
N GLY A 264 10.13 -15.42 -43.06
CA GLY A 264 9.23 -14.26 -43.03
C GLY A 264 8.87 -13.72 -44.43
N GLU A 265 9.69 -12.85 -44.99
CA GLU A 265 9.48 -12.29 -46.35
C GLU A 265 10.24 -13.06 -47.45
N ARG A 266 10.66 -14.31 -47.19
CA ARG A 266 11.51 -15.12 -48.10
C ARG A 266 10.91 -16.51 -48.40
N THR A 267 11.42 -17.24 -49.40
CA THR A 267 11.14 -18.67 -49.62
C THR A 267 12.03 -19.54 -48.76
N ALA A 268 11.48 -20.59 -48.18
CA ALA A 268 12.31 -21.71 -47.73
C ALA A 268 12.72 -22.55 -48.96
N GLN A 269 13.98 -22.50 -49.36
CA GLN A 269 14.56 -23.37 -50.38
C GLN A 269 15.61 -24.26 -49.70
N ASP A 270 15.43 -25.59 -49.78
CA ASP A 270 16.26 -26.59 -49.09
C ASP A 270 16.43 -26.41 -47.56
N GLY A 271 15.53 -25.68 -46.91
CA GLY A 271 15.59 -25.41 -45.47
C GLY A 271 16.40 -24.18 -45.09
N MET A 272 16.78 -23.34 -46.05
CA MET A 272 17.34 -22.00 -45.83
C MET A 272 16.42 -20.94 -46.46
N CYS A 273 16.46 -19.72 -45.92
CA CYS A 273 15.59 -18.62 -46.36
C CYS A 273 16.19 -17.83 -47.53
N GLU A 274 15.81 -18.19 -48.75
CA GLU A 274 16.23 -17.59 -50.03
C GLU A 274 15.10 -16.74 -50.65
N ALA A 275 15.39 -15.75 -51.48
CA ALA A 275 14.36 -14.87 -52.07
C ALA A 275 13.50 -15.56 -53.17
N ARG A 276 12.19 -15.28 -53.25
CA ARG A 276 11.20 -15.94 -54.17
C ARG A 276 11.17 -15.36 -55.60
N PRO A 277 10.84 -16.17 -56.63
CA PRO A 277 10.18 -15.71 -57.86
C PRO A 277 8.65 -15.80 -57.74
N THR A 278 7.92 -14.71 -57.98
CA THR A 278 6.47 -14.56 -57.71
C THR A 278 5.61 -14.65 -58.98
N VAL A 279 4.48 -15.38 -58.95
CA VAL A 279 3.44 -15.34 -60.01
C VAL A 279 2.50 -14.16 -59.74
N GLU A 280 2.58 -13.12 -60.54
CA GLU A 280 1.87 -11.86 -60.31
C GLU A 280 0.33 -12.03 -60.25
N LYS A 281 -0.33 -11.35 -59.30
CA LYS A 281 -1.80 -11.26 -59.13
C LYS A 281 -2.52 -12.55 -58.73
N CYS A 282 -1.79 -13.44 -58.05
CA CYS A 282 -2.36 -14.60 -57.41
C CYS A 282 -2.83 -14.28 -55.98
N GLU A 283 -4.11 -14.52 -55.70
CA GLU A 283 -4.71 -14.31 -54.38
C GLU A 283 -4.35 -15.45 -53.42
N LEU A 284 -4.29 -16.68 -53.94
CA LEU A 284 -4.12 -17.86 -53.10
C LEU A 284 -3.24 -18.89 -53.80
N TYR A 285 -2.09 -19.14 -53.20
CA TYR A 285 -1.16 -20.19 -53.62
C TYR A 285 -1.42 -21.47 -52.82
N ASP A 286 -1.26 -22.61 -53.47
CA ASP A 286 -1.23 -23.89 -52.78
C ASP A 286 0.07 -24.06 -51.99
N GLN A 287 0.08 -25.10 -51.16
CA GLN A 287 1.20 -25.45 -50.28
C GLN A 287 2.50 -25.79 -51.02
N LYS A 288 2.48 -25.94 -52.35
CA LYS A 288 3.66 -26.16 -53.19
C LYS A 288 4.10 -24.89 -53.94
N GLY A 289 3.41 -23.77 -53.73
CA GLY A 289 3.73 -22.48 -54.32
C GLY A 289 3.09 -22.21 -55.68
N PHE A 290 2.10 -23.02 -56.12
CA PHE A 290 1.38 -22.77 -57.36
C PHE A 290 0.10 -21.99 -57.13
N CYS A 291 -0.22 -21.05 -58.02
CA CYS A 291 -1.43 -20.27 -57.91
C CYS A 291 -2.70 -21.12 -58.11
N VAL A 292 -3.67 -20.95 -57.22
CA VAL A 292 -4.96 -21.67 -57.20
C VAL A 292 -6.13 -20.72 -57.45
N THR A 293 -6.09 -19.51 -56.90
CA THR A 293 -7.07 -18.47 -57.20
C THR A 293 -6.37 -17.15 -57.44
N CYS A 294 -6.87 -16.41 -58.42
CA CYS A 294 -6.37 -15.10 -58.80
C CYS A 294 -7.14 -14.00 -58.09
N GLU A 295 -6.50 -12.86 -57.86
CA GLU A 295 -7.13 -11.69 -57.24
C GLU A 295 -8.37 -11.23 -58.02
N ILE A 296 -9.31 -10.57 -57.33
CA ILE A 296 -10.52 -9.99 -57.92
C ILE A 296 -10.13 -9.12 -59.13
N GLY A 297 -10.83 -9.32 -60.25
CA GLY A 297 -10.49 -8.73 -61.54
C GLY A 297 -9.48 -9.53 -62.38
N TYR A 298 -9.09 -10.74 -61.95
CA TYR A 298 -8.25 -11.68 -62.72
C TYR A 298 -8.86 -13.09 -62.69
N PHE A 299 -8.68 -13.87 -63.76
CA PHE A 299 -9.08 -15.27 -63.82
C PHE A 299 -7.87 -16.19 -64.05
N LEU A 300 -7.94 -17.41 -63.53
CA LEU A 300 -6.83 -18.36 -63.60
C LEU A 300 -6.78 -19.05 -64.97
N LYS A 301 -5.65 -18.93 -65.68
CA LYS A 301 -5.41 -19.64 -66.94
C LYS A 301 -4.35 -20.72 -66.74
N VAL A 302 -4.73 -21.97 -66.95
CA VAL A 302 -3.86 -23.15 -66.76
C VAL A 302 -3.39 -23.65 -68.13
N THR A 303 -2.07 -23.72 -68.35
CA THR A 303 -1.47 -24.31 -69.56
C THR A 303 -0.49 -25.43 -69.21
N VAL A 304 -0.07 -26.23 -70.20
CA VAL A 304 0.76 -27.43 -69.99
C VAL A 304 2.18 -27.11 -69.48
N ALA A 305 2.65 -25.87 -69.63
CA ALA A 305 3.97 -25.43 -69.17
C ALA A 305 3.95 -24.63 -67.85
N GLU A 306 2.97 -23.73 -67.63
CA GLU A 306 2.88 -22.89 -66.41
C GLU A 306 1.42 -22.43 -66.09
N ARG A 307 1.18 -22.00 -64.84
CA ARG A 307 -0.09 -21.40 -64.35
C ARG A 307 0.06 -19.88 -64.18
N MET A 308 -0.85 -19.09 -64.75
CA MET A 308 -0.80 -17.62 -64.67
C MET A 308 -2.19 -16.99 -64.48
N CYS A 309 -2.21 -15.85 -63.79
CA CYS A 309 -3.43 -15.04 -63.55
C CYS A 309 -3.57 -13.97 -64.63
N VAL A 310 -4.69 -13.99 -65.35
CA VAL A 310 -4.94 -13.11 -66.50
C VAL A 310 -6.05 -12.12 -66.16
N PRO A 311 -5.87 -10.80 -66.42
CA PRO A 311 -6.85 -9.79 -66.05
C PRO A 311 -8.17 -9.93 -66.81
N CYS A 312 -9.26 -9.68 -66.11
CA CYS A 312 -10.59 -9.44 -66.64
C CYS A 312 -10.65 -8.15 -67.46
N SER A 313 -11.73 -7.99 -68.23
CA SER A 313 -12.00 -6.73 -68.93
C SER A 313 -12.17 -5.55 -67.95
N VAL A 314 -11.83 -4.34 -68.41
CA VAL A 314 -11.71 -3.15 -67.56
C VAL A 314 -13.01 -2.88 -66.77
N ASN A 315 -12.87 -2.63 -65.46
CA ASN A 315 -13.95 -2.40 -64.48
C ASN A 315 -14.84 -3.61 -64.17
N CYS A 316 -14.40 -4.81 -64.53
CA CYS A 316 -15.05 -6.06 -64.18
C CYS A 316 -14.43 -6.69 -62.92
N GLU A 317 -15.22 -6.87 -61.86
CA GLU A 317 -14.77 -7.53 -60.62
C GLU A 317 -14.75 -9.05 -60.76
N ARG A 318 -15.70 -9.63 -61.51
CA ARG A 318 -15.70 -11.07 -61.81
C ARG A 318 -16.03 -11.36 -63.26
N CYS A 319 -15.12 -12.03 -63.93
CA CYS A 319 -15.28 -12.48 -65.31
C CYS A 319 -15.08 -13.99 -65.44
N ASP A 320 -15.74 -14.56 -66.44
CA ASP A 320 -15.45 -15.90 -66.94
C ASP A 320 -14.87 -15.74 -68.35
N GLU A 321 -13.57 -16.03 -68.47
CA GLU A 321 -12.73 -15.69 -69.62
C GLU A 321 -12.82 -14.20 -70.01
N THR A 322 -13.58 -13.85 -71.05
CA THR A 322 -13.67 -12.49 -71.61
C THR A 322 -15.00 -11.79 -71.33
N LYS A 323 -15.95 -12.42 -70.63
CA LYS A 323 -17.27 -11.83 -70.34
C LYS A 323 -17.40 -11.43 -68.88
N CYS A 324 -17.85 -10.21 -68.63
CA CYS A 324 -18.04 -9.70 -67.29
C CYS A 324 -19.40 -10.08 -66.72
N VAL A 325 -19.38 -10.66 -65.52
CA VAL A 325 -20.57 -11.09 -64.79
C VAL A 325 -20.92 -10.10 -63.67
N LEU A 326 -19.92 -9.40 -63.13
CA LEU A 326 -20.10 -8.40 -62.08
C LEU A 326 -19.15 -7.22 -62.29
N CYS A 327 -19.70 -6.02 -62.40
CA CYS A 327 -18.91 -4.78 -62.53
C CYS A 327 -18.60 -4.17 -61.18
N ALA A 328 -17.49 -3.43 -61.15
CA ALA A 328 -17.08 -2.67 -59.98
C ALA A 328 -18.10 -1.60 -59.60
N ASN A 329 -18.14 -1.23 -58.32
CA ASN A 329 -18.97 -0.13 -57.83
C ASN A 329 -18.74 1.14 -58.67
N GLY A 330 -19.83 1.79 -59.10
CA GLY A 330 -19.78 2.92 -60.04
C GLY A 330 -19.84 2.53 -61.52
N TYR A 331 -19.93 1.23 -61.85
CA TYR A 331 -20.05 0.73 -63.23
C TYR A 331 -21.25 -0.22 -63.38
N LYS A 332 -21.86 -0.25 -64.56
CA LYS A 332 -22.98 -1.15 -64.90
C LYS A 332 -22.61 -2.11 -66.03
N VAL A 333 -23.17 -3.32 -66.01
CA VAL A 333 -22.97 -4.32 -67.08
C VAL A 333 -23.78 -3.92 -68.32
N SER A 334 -23.11 -3.69 -69.44
CA SER A 334 -23.72 -3.47 -70.75
C SER A 334 -24.30 -4.75 -71.34
N GLN A 335 -25.18 -4.62 -72.33
CA GLN A 335 -25.83 -5.75 -73.01
C GLN A 335 -24.84 -6.72 -73.70
N LEU A 336 -23.58 -6.31 -73.89
CA LEU A 336 -22.51 -7.11 -74.49
C LEU A 336 -21.58 -7.74 -73.44
N GLY A 337 -21.87 -7.62 -72.15
CA GLY A 337 -21.08 -8.21 -71.06
C GLY A 337 -19.81 -7.42 -70.69
N LYS A 338 -19.82 -6.09 -70.86
CA LYS A 338 -18.71 -5.17 -70.50
C LYS A 338 -19.18 -4.08 -69.52
N CYS A 339 -18.28 -3.57 -68.68
CA CYS A 339 -18.59 -2.60 -67.64
C CYS A 339 -18.46 -1.14 -68.10
N GLU A 340 -19.53 -0.37 -67.94
CA GLU A 340 -19.61 1.04 -68.34
C GLU A 340 -19.77 1.96 -67.12
N SER A 341 -19.00 3.04 -67.06
CA SER A 341 -18.98 3.98 -65.91
C SER A 341 -20.25 4.79 -65.78
N VAL A 342 -20.73 4.97 -64.55
CA VAL A 342 -21.79 5.91 -64.21
C VAL A 342 -21.14 7.18 -63.66
N ILE A 343 -21.31 8.30 -64.37
CA ILE A 343 -20.61 9.54 -64.08
C ILE A 343 -21.17 10.21 -62.81
N ASN A 344 -20.26 10.62 -61.92
CA ASN A 344 -20.48 11.39 -60.68
C ASN A 344 -21.31 10.72 -59.56
N CYS A 345 -21.56 9.42 -59.66
CA CYS A 345 -22.24 8.66 -58.63
C CYS A 345 -21.24 7.89 -57.75
N GLU A 346 -21.10 8.29 -56.49
CA GLU A 346 -20.21 7.62 -55.54
C GLU A 346 -20.74 6.24 -55.12
N PHE A 347 -22.06 6.08 -55.05
CA PHE A 347 -22.68 4.81 -54.71
C PHE A 347 -23.82 4.45 -55.66
N TYR A 348 -23.48 3.60 -56.63
CA TYR A 348 -24.40 3.07 -57.63
C TYR A 348 -24.65 1.59 -57.37
N THR A 349 -25.88 1.23 -56.99
CA THR A 349 -26.25 -0.16 -56.67
C THR A 349 -27.64 -0.48 -57.20
N LEU A 350 -27.87 -1.73 -57.63
CA LEU A 350 -29.14 -2.21 -58.19
C LEU A 350 -29.69 -1.37 -59.36
N GLY A 351 -28.82 -0.66 -60.10
CA GLY A 351 -29.24 0.19 -61.22
C GLY A 351 -29.72 1.59 -60.84
N MET A 352 -29.45 2.07 -59.62
CA MET A 352 -29.77 3.43 -59.18
C MET A 352 -28.58 4.11 -58.53
N CYS A 353 -28.44 5.42 -58.75
CA CYS A 353 -27.50 6.23 -58.01
C CYS A 353 -28.12 6.67 -56.67
N LYS A 354 -27.54 6.20 -55.58
CA LYS A 354 -28.03 6.48 -54.22
C LYS A 354 -27.21 7.54 -53.50
N LYS A 355 -26.00 7.81 -53.97
CA LYS A 355 -25.11 8.81 -53.38
C LYS A 355 -24.27 9.46 -54.48
N CYS A 356 -24.32 10.77 -54.58
CA CYS A 356 -23.47 11.55 -55.46
C CYS A 356 -22.12 11.83 -54.80
N LEU A 357 -21.11 12.14 -55.61
CA LEU A 357 -19.82 12.61 -55.10
C LEU A 357 -20.00 13.92 -54.31
N PHE A 358 -19.12 14.15 -53.34
CA PHE A 358 -19.17 15.32 -52.47
C PHE A 358 -19.15 16.64 -53.28
N GLY A 359 -20.14 17.50 -53.03
CA GLY A 359 -20.34 18.74 -53.78
C GLY A 359 -21.23 18.61 -55.03
N ASP A 360 -21.72 17.42 -55.36
CA ASP A 360 -22.66 17.17 -56.46
C ASP A 360 -24.00 16.58 -55.95
N LYS A 361 -25.10 16.84 -56.66
CA LYS A 361 -26.47 16.38 -56.37
C LYS A 361 -27.15 15.81 -57.62
N THR A 362 -28.14 14.94 -57.41
CA THR A 362 -28.92 14.29 -58.48
C THR A 362 -30.30 14.92 -58.62
N THR A 363 -30.81 15.00 -59.86
CA THR A 363 -32.18 15.44 -60.14
C THR A 363 -33.14 14.28 -60.45
N ASP A 364 -32.63 13.11 -60.84
CA ASP A 364 -33.41 11.96 -61.35
C ASP A 364 -33.00 10.57 -60.81
N TYR A 365 -32.03 10.52 -59.89
CA TYR A 365 -31.47 9.30 -59.27
C TYR A 365 -30.74 8.35 -60.22
N GLN A 366 -30.47 8.76 -61.47
CA GLN A 366 -29.66 7.98 -62.41
C GLN A 366 -28.26 8.57 -62.59
N ILE A 367 -28.13 9.89 -62.55
CA ILE A 367 -26.87 10.63 -62.71
C ILE A 367 -26.75 11.79 -61.71
N CYS A 368 -25.53 12.23 -61.42
CA CYS A 368 -25.22 13.29 -60.46
C CYS A 368 -24.51 14.46 -61.17
N ASP A 369 -25.26 15.36 -61.79
CA ASP A 369 -24.73 16.34 -62.73
C ASP A 369 -24.76 17.79 -62.22
N THR A 370 -25.33 18.04 -61.05
CA THR A 370 -25.58 19.39 -60.56
C THR A 370 -24.73 19.70 -59.31
N LYS A 371 -24.07 20.85 -59.21
CA LYS A 371 -23.21 21.19 -58.05
C LYS A 371 -23.96 21.82 -56.88
N CYS A 372 -23.43 21.63 -55.66
CA CYS A 372 -23.85 22.32 -54.45
C CYS A 372 -23.35 23.79 -54.43
N ASP A 373 -24.06 24.65 -53.69
CA ASP A 373 -23.63 26.04 -53.44
C ASP A 373 -22.28 26.09 -52.71
N THR A 374 -21.44 27.09 -52.98
CA THR A 374 -20.09 27.24 -52.38
C THR A 374 -20.05 27.31 -50.85
N SER A 375 -21.14 27.79 -50.25
CA SER A 375 -21.31 27.83 -48.79
C SER A 375 -21.66 26.46 -48.20
N CYS A 376 -22.01 25.48 -49.05
CA CYS A 376 -22.57 24.19 -48.70
C CYS A 376 -21.68 23.03 -49.19
N TYR A 377 -21.28 22.16 -48.26
CA TYR A 377 -20.46 20.99 -48.53
C TYR A 377 -21.32 19.75 -48.86
N GLU A 378 -22.53 19.65 -48.30
CA GLU A 378 -23.48 18.55 -48.55
C GLU A 378 -24.91 19.07 -48.72
N CYS A 379 -25.47 18.91 -49.93
CA CYS A 379 -26.76 19.48 -50.33
C CYS A 379 -27.72 18.44 -50.94
N TYR A 380 -29.02 18.62 -50.69
CA TYR A 380 -30.07 17.71 -51.17
C TYR A 380 -31.21 18.48 -51.84
N SER A 381 -31.75 17.91 -52.93
CA SER A 381 -32.94 18.40 -53.63
C SER A 381 -34.16 17.56 -53.26
N LEU A 382 -35.10 18.12 -52.50
CA LEU A 382 -36.38 17.47 -52.21
C LEU A 382 -37.47 18.08 -53.11
N LYS A 383 -38.13 17.25 -53.93
CA LYS A 383 -39.34 17.65 -54.65
C LYS A 383 -40.56 17.39 -53.79
N SER A 384 -41.10 18.42 -53.15
CA SER A 384 -42.44 18.42 -52.59
C SER A 384 -43.27 19.52 -53.27
N GLU A 385 -44.40 19.14 -53.88
CA GLU A 385 -45.41 20.08 -54.39
C GLU A 385 -44.89 21.14 -55.39
N GLY A 386 -43.97 20.75 -56.29
CA GLY A 386 -43.56 21.60 -57.41
C GLY A 386 -42.62 22.77 -57.07
N ILE A 387 -42.21 22.92 -55.81
CA ILE A 387 -41.18 23.89 -55.39
C ILE A 387 -39.91 23.13 -55.02
N VAL A 388 -38.80 23.49 -55.68
CA VAL A 388 -37.47 22.92 -55.39
C VAL A 388 -36.84 23.75 -54.28
N ASN A 389 -36.87 23.26 -53.04
CA ASN A 389 -36.14 23.87 -51.94
C ASN A 389 -34.80 23.15 -51.76
N GLU A 390 -33.72 23.90 -51.95
CA GLU A 390 -32.36 23.42 -51.73
C GLU A 390 -32.04 23.45 -50.24
N ARG A 391 -31.73 22.28 -49.68
CA ARG A 391 -31.39 22.14 -48.26
C ARG A 391 -29.91 21.81 -48.15
N CYS A 392 -29.18 22.66 -47.42
CA CYS A 392 -27.81 22.37 -47.04
C CYS A 392 -27.79 21.74 -45.65
N ASP A 393 -27.30 20.50 -45.55
CA ASP A 393 -27.18 19.85 -44.25
C ASP A 393 -25.80 20.02 -43.61
N VAL A 394 -24.75 20.15 -44.43
CA VAL A 394 -23.38 20.39 -43.99
C VAL A 394 -22.79 21.58 -44.73
N CYS A 395 -22.47 22.65 -44.01
CA CYS A 395 -21.81 23.84 -44.50
C CYS A 395 -20.31 23.64 -44.67
N ASN A 396 -19.70 24.43 -45.54
CA ASN A 396 -18.27 24.38 -45.82
C ASN A 396 -17.46 25.00 -44.68
N ILE A 397 -17.19 24.18 -43.66
CA ILE A 397 -16.46 24.60 -42.45
C ILE A 397 -15.00 24.96 -42.72
N ASP A 398 -14.37 24.36 -43.74
CA ASP A 398 -12.99 24.67 -44.12
C ASP A 398 -12.85 26.12 -44.60
N ASN A 399 -13.93 26.65 -45.19
CA ASN A 399 -14.05 28.05 -45.58
C ASN A 399 -14.78 28.89 -44.52
N GLN A 400 -14.85 28.43 -43.28
CA GLN A 400 -15.40 29.16 -42.12
C GLN A 400 -16.92 29.41 -42.19
N TYR A 401 -17.68 28.63 -42.98
CA TYR A 401 -19.14 28.72 -43.03
C TYR A 401 -19.82 27.81 -41.99
N MET A 402 -20.84 28.34 -41.33
CA MET A 402 -21.64 27.65 -40.32
C MET A 402 -23.12 27.70 -40.68
N LYS A 403 -23.86 26.66 -40.34
CA LYS A 403 -25.29 26.51 -40.56
C LYS A 403 -26.08 27.42 -39.65
N LYS A 404 -26.96 28.21 -40.25
CA LYS A 404 -28.02 28.95 -39.60
C LYS A 404 -29.33 28.61 -40.31
N ASP A 405 -30.19 27.90 -39.59
CA ASP A 405 -31.41 27.29 -40.11
C ASP A 405 -31.14 26.33 -41.30
N SER A 406 -31.65 26.66 -42.49
CA SER A 406 -31.51 25.88 -43.72
C SER A 406 -30.34 26.32 -44.61
N SER A 407 -29.53 27.29 -44.16
CA SER A 407 -28.54 28.02 -44.97
C SER A 407 -27.20 28.19 -44.25
N CYS A 408 -26.12 28.50 -44.98
CA CYS A 408 -24.76 28.59 -44.46
C CYS A 408 -24.26 30.04 -44.46
N ILE A 409 -23.67 30.50 -43.35
CA ILE A 409 -23.18 31.86 -43.13
C ILE A 409 -21.70 31.88 -42.73
N LEU A 410 -20.92 32.86 -43.20
CA LEU A 410 -19.48 32.99 -42.91
C LEU A 410 -19.24 33.56 -41.49
N SER A 411 -18.35 32.92 -40.73
CA SER A 411 -17.94 33.36 -39.38
C SER A 411 -16.60 34.09 -39.42
N GLN A 412 -16.57 35.37 -39.02
CA GLN A 412 -15.35 36.19 -39.04
C GLN A 412 -14.48 35.96 -37.80
N TRP A 413 -13.15 35.99 -37.98
CA TRP A 413 -12.12 35.85 -36.93
C TRP A 413 -12.12 34.50 -36.19
N SER A 414 -12.75 33.48 -36.78
CA SER A 414 -12.72 32.09 -36.32
C SER A 414 -11.71 31.25 -37.09
N ASP A 415 -10.86 30.51 -36.39
CA ASP A 415 -9.88 29.59 -36.97
C ASP A 415 -10.50 28.23 -37.28
N ILE A 416 -11.35 27.76 -36.38
CA ILE A 416 -12.08 26.49 -36.54
C ILE A 416 -13.54 26.75 -36.27
N VAL A 417 -14.37 26.44 -37.26
CA VAL A 417 -15.82 26.43 -37.09
C VAL A 417 -16.33 25.00 -37.20
N SER A 418 -17.36 24.69 -36.43
CA SER A 418 -18.18 23.52 -36.69
C SER A 418 -19.35 23.92 -37.57
N ASN A 419 -20.11 22.94 -38.04
CA ASN A 419 -21.30 23.21 -38.83
C ASN A 419 -22.34 24.06 -38.07
N ASN A 420 -22.32 24.19 -36.74
CA ASN A 420 -23.38 24.92 -36.01
C ASN A 420 -22.87 26.02 -35.07
N HIS A 421 -21.56 26.10 -34.78
CA HIS A 421 -20.99 27.08 -33.86
C HIS A 421 -19.48 27.21 -34.08
N VAL A 422 -18.92 28.35 -33.70
CA VAL A 422 -17.47 28.57 -33.72
C VAL A 422 -16.85 27.69 -32.64
N VAL A 423 -15.86 26.89 -33.04
CA VAL A 423 -15.15 25.99 -32.13
C VAL A 423 -13.93 26.68 -31.55
N GLN A 424 -13.24 27.46 -32.38
CA GLN A 424 -12.02 28.13 -32.00
C GLN A 424 -11.87 29.47 -32.72
N CYS A 425 -11.57 30.49 -31.93
CA CYS A 425 -11.22 31.81 -32.43
C CYS A 425 -9.75 31.87 -32.85
N THR A 426 -9.44 32.73 -33.83
CA THR A 426 -8.07 32.97 -34.28
C THR A 426 -7.16 33.46 -33.15
N GLU A 427 -5.89 33.07 -33.14
CA GLU A 427 -4.95 33.44 -32.08
C GLU A 427 -4.88 34.98 -31.91
N GLY A 428 -4.99 35.46 -30.66
CA GLY A 428 -5.15 36.89 -30.36
C GLY A 428 -6.60 37.41 -30.39
N THR A 429 -7.60 36.52 -30.42
CA THR A 429 -9.03 36.86 -30.29
C THR A 429 -9.73 35.99 -29.23
N GLN A 430 -10.76 36.52 -28.58
CA GLN A 430 -11.56 35.89 -27.53
C GLN A 430 -13.00 35.64 -28.00
N PHE A 431 -13.62 34.57 -27.50
CA PHE A 431 -15.00 34.23 -27.81
C PHE A 431 -15.97 34.99 -26.89
N VAL A 432 -16.71 35.94 -27.45
CA VAL A 432 -17.65 36.80 -26.74
C VAL A 432 -18.99 36.78 -27.48
N ASN A 433 -20.08 36.43 -26.81
CA ASN A 433 -21.45 36.42 -27.37
C ASN A 433 -21.59 35.67 -28.71
N GLU A 434 -21.11 34.42 -28.77
CA GLU A 434 -21.16 33.56 -29.95
C GLU A 434 -20.30 34.04 -31.15
N LYS A 435 -19.39 34.99 -30.94
CA LYS A 435 -18.48 35.55 -31.96
C LYS A 435 -17.07 35.72 -31.41
N CYS A 436 -16.08 35.86 -32.29
CA CYS A 436 -14.69 36.12 -31.92
C CYS A 436 -14.38 37.63 -31.95
N GLU A 437 -13.70 38.17 -30.95
CA GLU A 437 -13.31 39.59 -30.83
C GLU A 437 -11.82 39.74 -30.46
N MET A 438 -11.13 40.81 -30.86
CA MET A 438 -9.67 40.96 -30.65
C MET A 438 -9.25 41.19 -29.19
N CYS A 439 -8.12 40.58 -28.79
CA CYS A 439 -7.50 40.74 -27.49
C CYS A 439 -6.79 42.10 -27.29
N PRO A 440 -6.59 42.55 -26.03
CA PRO A 440 -5.80 43.73 -25.70
C PRO A 440 -4.34 43.68 -26.23
N SER A 441 -3.70 44.83 -26.41
CA SER A 441 -2.33 44.92 -26.94
C SER A 441 -1.29 44.17 -26.10
N ARG A 442 -0.34 43.50 -26.78
CA ARG A 442 0.71 42.62 -26.19
C ARG A 442 0.18 41.36 -25.48
N CYS A 443 -1.07 41.00 -25.74
CA CYS A 443 -1.70 39.78 -25.25
C CYS A 443 -1.77 38.69 -26.31
N SER A 444 -1.37 37.46 -25.98
CA SER A 444 -1.54 36.28 -26.85
C SER A 444 -2.85 35.55 -26.58
N LYS A 445 -3.32 35.52 -25.32
CA LYS A 445 -4.63 34.96 -24.94
C LYS A 445 -5.34 35.84 -23.94
N CYS A 446 -6.62 36.13 -24.17
CA CYS A 446 -7.44 36.94 -23.28
C CYS A 446 -8.81 36.31 -23.01
N ALA A 447 -9.42 36.68 -21.89
CA ALA A 447 -10.80 36.37 -21.54
C ALA A 447 -11.44 37.62 -20.92
N ASP A 448 -12.65 37.97 -21.34
CA ASP A 448 -13.39 39.16 -20.92
C ASP A 448 -12.57 40.47 -20.97
N SER A 449 -11.73 40.63 -21.99
CA SER A 449 -10.81 41.77 -22.16
C SER A 449 -9.64 41.83 -21.16
N ASN A 450 -9.48 40.82 -20.32
CA ASN A 450 -8.29 40.62 -19.49
C ASN A 450 -7.32 39.69 -20.19
N CYS A 451 -6.07 40.12 -20.27
CA CYS A 451 -5.00 39.29 -20.77
C CYS A 451 -4.70 38.15 -19.78
N MET A 452 -4.65 36.93 -20.29
CA MET A 452 -4.31 35.73 -19.56
C MET A 452 -2.88 35.28 -19.84
N GLU A 453 -2.36 35.63 -21.02
CA GLU A 453 -1.03 35.23 -21.46
C GLU A 453 -0.41 36.35 -22.30
N CYS A 454 0.80 36.76 -21.93
CA CYS A 454 1.52 37.80 -22.65
C CYS A 454 2.13 37.25 -23.93
N LYS A 455 2.16 38.10 -24.95
CA LYS A 455 2.71 37.74 -26.26
C LYS A 455 4.22 37.51 -26.22
N ASP A 456 4.94 38.29 -25.42
CA ASP A 456 6.37 38.13 -25.19
C ASP A 456 6.62 37.44 -23.84
N ILE A 457 7.51 36.43 -23.85
CA ILE A 457 7.86 35.64 -22.65
C ILE A 457 8.57 36.46 -21.57
N THR A 458 9.08 37.63 -21.94
CA THR A 458 9.72 38.61 -21.05
C THR A 458 8.74 39.61 -20.47
N ASP A 459 7.48 39.63 -20.90
CA ASP A 459 6.49 40.54 -20.35
C ASP A 459 5.85 39.92 -19.10
N VAL A 460 5.54 40.77 -18.11
CA VAL A 460 4.94 40.38 -16.84
C VAL A 460 3.45 40.70 -16.87
N LEU A 461 2.63 39.69 -16.62
CA LEU A 461 1.19 39.81 -16.52
C LEU A 461 0.80 40.32 -15.14
N ILE A 462 0.18 41.49 -15.07
CA ILE A 462 -0.28 42.13 -13.82
C ILE A 462 -1.73 42.57 -14.03
N ASP A 463 -2.65 42.02 -13.22
CA ASP A 463 -4.09 42.35 -13.23
C ASP A 463 -4.73 42.34 -14.63
N GLY A 464 -4.43 41.31 -15.42
CA GLY A 464 -5.01 41.17 -16.76
C GLY A 464 -4.37 42.05 -17.84
N VAL A 465 -3.20 42.65 -17.59
CA VAL A 465 -2.47 43.47 -18.57
C VAL A 465 -0.99 43.09 -18.58
N CYS A 466 -0.39 43.02 -19.76
CA CYS A 466 1.01 42.68 -19.94
C CYS A 466 1.91 43.92 -19.96
N TYR A 467 2.93 43.92 -19.09
CA TYR A 467 3.89 45.01 -18.93
C TYR A 467 5.31 44.54 -19.24
N GLU A 468 6.13 45.41 -19.80
CA GLU A 468 7.51 45.09 -20.18
C GLU A 468 8.41 44.86 -18.95
N GLN A 469 9.32 43.87 -18.99
CA GLN A 469 10.21 43.49 -17.86
C GLN A 469 10.91 44.68 -17.20
N THR A 470 11.41 45.61 -18.01
CA THR A 470 12.17 46.79 -17.57
C THR A 470 11.33 47.75 -16.72
N THR A 471 10.00 47.74 -16.90
CA THR A 471 9.07 48.59 -16.14
C THR A 471 8.61 47.98 -14.82
N THR A 472 8.78 46.67 -14.64
CA THR A 472 8.26 45.93 -13.47
C THR A 472 9.35 45.55 -12.45
N LEU A 473 10.61 45.93 -12.70
CA LEU A 473 11.76 45.68 -11.81
C LEU A 473 11.94 44.18 -11.47
N CYS A 474 11.55 43.32 -12.41
CA CYS A 474 11.59 41.87 -12.27
C CYS A 474 12.83 41.27 -12.94
N GLN A 475 13.62 40.50 -12.19
CA GLN A 475 14.85 39.88 -12.67
C GLN A 475 14.62 38.51 -13.31
N ILE A 476 13.73 37.68 -12.73
CA ILE A 476 13.42 36.33 -13.24
C ILE A 476 11.92 36.21 -13.48
N ILE A 477 11.55 35.96 -14.73
CA ILE A 477 10.18 35.74 -15.17
C ILE A 477 10.02 34.28 -15.55
N THR A 478 8.94 33.66 -15.11
CA THR A 478 8.56 32.30 -15.52
C THR A 478 7.07 32.30 -15.78
N ASP A 479 6.68 31.94 -17.00
CA ASP A 479 5.29 31.92 -17.48
C ASP A 479 4.56 33.26 -17.31
N GLY A 480 5.22 34.37 -17.66
CA GLY A 480 4.66 35.72 -17.54
C GLY A 480 4.49 36.23 -16.10
N ILE A 481 4.92 35.45 -15.10
CA ILE A 481 4.84 35.83 -13.69
C ILE A 481 6.25 36.15 -13.17
N CYS A 482 6.39 37.31 -12.54
CA CYS A 482 7.64 37.65 -11.87
C CYS A 482 7.91 36.71 -10.70
N LYS A 483 8.99 35.93 -10.77
CA LYS A 483 9.43 35.00 -9.72
C LYS A 483 10.51 35.58 -8.83
N LYS A 484 11.30 36.53 -9.34
CA LYS A 484 12.36 37.18 -8.58
C LYS A 484 12.49 38.64 -9.01
N CYS A 485 12.42 39.55 -8.04
CA CYS A 485 12.64 40.97 -8.26
C CYS A 485 14.14 41.31 -8.33
N ASP A 486 14.45 42.46 -8.90
CA ASP A 486 15.81 43.02 -8.89
C ASP A 486 16.31 43.29 -7.47
N THR A 487 17.62 43.46 -7.33
CA THR A 487 18.27 43.67 -6.02
C THR A 487 17.62 44.84 -5.26
N ASN A 488 17.33 44.62 -3.97
CA ASN A 488 16.62 45.52 -3.05
C ASN A 488 15.10 45.65 -3.25
N HIS A 489 14.46 44.72 -3.96
CA HIS A 489 12.99 44.68 -4.10
C HIS A 489 12.45 43.30 -3.72
N PHE A 490 11.25 43.25 -3.14
CA PHE A 490 10.53 42.01 -2.82
C PHE A 490 9.25 41.93 -3.66
N PHE A 491 8.82 40.71 -3.98
CA PHE A 491 7.61 40.50 -4.77
C PHE A 491 6.38 40.53 -3.86
N ASN A 492 5.51 41.52 -4.04
CA ASN A 492 4.30 41.66 -3.25
C ASN A 492 3.15 40.87 -3.89
N TYR A 493 2.75 39.74 -3.30
CA TYR A 493 1.68 38.89 -3.86
C TYR A 493 0.30 39.55 -3.89
N LYS A 494 0.06 40.60 -3.08
CA LYS A 494 -1.22 41.32 -3.11
C LYS A 494 -1.31 42.30 -4.27
N THR A 495 -0.22 42.99 -4.58
CA THR A 495 -0.16 43.97 -5.67
C THR A 495 0.42 43.38 -6.96
N GLN A 496 0.90 42.13 -6.92
CA GLN A 496 1.62 41.42 -7.97
C GLN A 496 2.80 42.22 -8.57
N ARG A 497 3.43 43.07 -7.75
CA ARG A 497 4.51 43.97 -8.17
C ARG A 497 5.74 43.82 -7.29
N CYS A 498 6.90 44.13 -7.88
CA CYS A 498 8.15 44.27 -7.14
C CYS A 498 8.19 45.63 -6.44
N GLU A 499 8.25 45.60 -5.11
CA GLU A 499 8.27 46.80 -4.26
C GLU A 499 9.61 46.89 -3.50
N SER A 500 10.07 48.11 -3.21
CA SER A 500 11.37 48.36 -2.59
C SER A 500 11.43 47.86 -1.14
N ILE A 501 12.55 47.24 -0.77
CA ILE A 501 12.87 46.79 0.59
C ILE A 501 13.57 47.94 1.36
N ASP A 502 13.28 48.09 2.65
CA ASP A 502 13.94 49.07 3.53
C ASP A 502 15.45 48.78 3.65
N GLU A 503 16.31 49.81 3.64
CA GLU A 503 17.77 49.66 3.62
C GLU A 503 18.36 48.89 4.80
N SER A 504 17.64 48.82 5.93
CA SER A 504 18.04 48.04 7.11
C SER A 504 17.83 46.53 6.93
N CYS A 505 17.10 46.14 5.89
CA CYS A 505 16.65 44.78 5.61
C CYS A 505 17.39 44.15 4.42
N GLN A 506 18.01 43.00 4.64
CA GLN A 506 18.75 42.25 3.62
C GLN A 506 17.83 41.38 2.74
N VAL A 507 16.78 40.81 3.32
CA VAL A 507 15.80 39.95 2.61
C VAL A 507 14.43 40.20 3.22
N ALA A 508 13.41 40.50 2.40
CA ALA A 508 12.03 40.68 2.86
C ALA A 508 11.08 39.62 2.29
N LEU A 509 10.06 39.28 3.08
CA LEU A 509 8.91 38.48 2.72
C LEU A 509 7.98 39.25 1.76
N TYR A 510 7.10 38.51 1.12
CA TYR A 510 6.16 39.00 0.13
C TYR A 510 5.12 40.03 0.63
N ASP A 511 4.98 40.23 1.94
CA ASP A 511 4.11 41.27 2.53
C ASP A 511 4.91 42.52 2.95
N GLY A 512 6.19 42.58 2.56
CA GLY A 512 7.12 43.66 2.86
C GLY A 512 7.75 43.55 4.24
N LYS A 513 7.56 42.42 4.94
CA LYS A 513 8.19 42.20 6.24
C LYS A 513 9.62 41.70 6.08
N CYS A 514 10.55 42.30 6.79
CA CYS A 514 11.94 41.89 6.76
C CYS A 514 12.12 40.50 7.38
N LEU A 515 12.70 39.58 6.60
CA LEU A 515 13.06 38.23 7.03
C LEU A 515 14.47 38.20 7.64
N LYS A 516 15.39 38.99 7.08
CA LYS A 516 16.78 39.01 7.50
C LYS A 516 17.33 40.43 7.50
N CYS A 517 17.84 40.86 8.64
CA CYS A 517 18.45 42.16 8.80
C CYS A 517 19.89 42.18 8.27
N VAL A 518 20.33 43.33 7.76
CA VAL A 518 21.75 43.55 7.45
C VAL A 518 22.54 43.47 8.77
N ASN A 519 23.75 42.90 8.78
CA ASN A 519 24.58 42.53 9.95
C ASN A 519 24.77 43.59 11.07
N LYS A 520 24.29 44.82 10.92
CA LYS A 520 24.31 45.89 11.93
C LYS A 520 23.00 46.03 12.74
N PHE A 521 21.96 45.25 12.45
CA PHE A 521 20.66 45.29 13.13
C PHE A 521 20.26 43.89 13.63
N ASP A 522 19.65 43.81 14.81
CA ASP A 522 19.50 42.56 15.57
C ASP A 522 18.08 41.97 15.53
N TYR A 523 17.02 42.77 15.31
CA TYR A 523 15.64 42.29 15.23
C TYR A 523 14.73 43.19 14.38
N VAL A 524 13.55 42.69 14.01
CA VAL A 524 12.62 43.37 13.10
C VAL A 524 11.64 44.25 13.89
N SER A 525 11.31 45.44 13.38
CA SER A 525 10.36 46.39 13.98
C SER A 525 8.98 45.77 14.17
N SER A 526 8.16 46.36 15.05
CA SER A 526 6.85 45.83 15.45
C SER A 526 5.82 45.70 14.32
N ASP A 527 5.99 46.43 13.22
CA ASP A 527 5.21 46.32 11.98
C ASP A 527 5.77 45.26 11.00
N GLY A 528 6.92 44.68 11.35
CA GLY A 528 7.62 43.66 10.60
C GLY A 528 8.48 44.21 9.46
N LYS A 529 8.50 45.52 9.18
CA LYS A 529 9.02 46.04 7.89
C LYS A 529 10.47 46.55 7.92
N LYS A 530 11.03 46.84 9.09
CA LYS A 530 12.38 47.41 9.26
C LYS A 530 13.20 46.62 10.26
N CYS A 531 14.51 46.79 10.28
CA CYS A 531 15.37 46.18 11.27
C CYS A 531 15.91 47.21 12.27
N LEU A 532 15.94 46.82 13.55
CA LEU A 532 16.29 47.61 14.73
C LEU A 532 17.46 46.93 15.47
N SER A 533 18.36 47.71 16.06
CA SER A 533 19.53 47.23 16.81
C SER A 533 19.20 46.87 18.27
N LYS A 534 19.95 45.93 18.89
CA LYS A 534 19.72 45.22 20.19
C LYS A 534 19.21 45.96 21.44
N GLN A 535 19.01 47.27 21.43
CA GLN A 535 18.74 48.09 22.62
C GLN A 535 17.26 48.38 22.93
N SER A 536 16.29 47.63 22.41
CA SER A 536 14.88 48.05 22.38
C SER A 536 13.78 46.98 22.50
N ASP A 537 14.07 45.68 22.67
CA ASP A 537 13.04 44.76 23.20
C ASP A 537 13.64 43.63 24.06
N MET A 538 13.51 43.75 25.38
CA MET A 538 14.20 42.94 26.39
C MET A 538 13.36 41.76 26.92
N THR A 539 12.15 41.51 26.40
CA THR A 539 11.19 40.57 27.02
C THR A 539 11.07 39.19 26.34
N CYS A 540 11.74 38.97 25.21
CA CYS A 540 11.77 37.68 24.53
C CYS A 540 13.10 36.95 24.80
N GLU A 541 13.03 35.73 25.33
CA GLU A 541 14.22 34.94 25.66
C GLU A 541 14.74 34.17 24.43
N TYR A 542 13.82 33.65 23.63
CA TYR A 542 14.14 32.86 22.44
C TYR A 542 13.15 33.18 21.33
N ALA A 543 13.70 33.66 20.22
CA ALA A 543 12.97 33.94 18.99
C ALA A 543 13.54 33.10 17.85
N GLU A 544 12.65 32.56 17.03
CA GLU A 544 13.01 31.78 15.85
C GLU A 544 12.23 32.35 14.66
N TYR A 545 12.94 32.68 13.58
CA TYR A 545 12.38 33.34 12.38
C TYR A 545 11.61 34.64 12.66
N GLY A 546 12.06 35.42 13.64
CA GLY A 546 11.46 36.73 13.96
C GLY A 546 10.17 36.67 14.78
N VAL A 547 9.76 35.49 15.27
CA VAL A 547 8.62 35.32 16.19
C VAL A 547 9.15 34.86 17.54
N CYS A 548 8.71 35.52 18.62
CA CYS A 548 9.07 35.09 19.96
C CYS A 548 8.41 33.74 20.25
N LYS A 549 9.23 32.72 20.51
CA LYS A 549 8.78 31.36 20.84
C LYS A 549 8.80 31.12 22.34
N ARG A 550 9.63 31.86 23.07
CA ARG A 550 9.69 31.79 24.53
C ARG A 550 9.98 33.16 25.13
N CYS A 551 9.12 33.58 26.04
CA CYS A 551 9.26 34.81 26.79
C CYS A 551 10.18 34.63 27.99
N ILE A 552 10.85 35.70 28.43
CA ILE A 552 11.56 35.66 29.71
C ILE A 552 10.57 35.54 30.86
N ASN A 553 11.05 35.06 32.01
CA ASN A 553 10.28 35.01 33.25
C ASN A 553 9.60 36.36 33.57
N GLY A 554 8.34 36.31 34.00
CA GLY A 554 7.47 37.46 34.24
C GLY A 554 6.58 37.83 33.05
N TYR A 555 6.67 37.11 31.92
CA TYR A 555 5.85 37.30 30.72
C TYR A 555 5.37 35.94 30.18
N TYR A 556 4.16 35.90 29.63
CA TYR A 556 3.60 34.74 28.93
C TYR A 556 3.44 35.01 27.44
N LEU A 557 3.43 33.95 26.64
CA LEU A 557 3.28 34.06 25.19
C LEU A 557 1.80 34.27 24.84
N ASP A 558 1.49 35.45 24.32
CA ASP A 558 0.18 35.82 23.81
C ASP A 558 0.23 35.87 22.29
N GLU A 559 -0.22 34.78 21.66
CA GLU A 559 -0.19 34.46 20.23
C GLU A 559 1.22 34.49 19.58
N THR A 560 1.86 35.65 19.52
CA THR A 560 3.18 35.87 18.91
C THR A 560 4.07 36.89 19.65
N LYS A 561 3.58 37.46 20.78
CA LYS A 561 4.28 38.48 21.58
C LYS A 561 4.28 38.11 23.07
N CYS A 562 5.20 38.69 23.84
CA CYS A 562 5.29 38.46 25.28
C CYS A 562 4.48 39.50 26.05
N ALA A 563 3.45 39.05 26.76
CA ALA A 563 2.62 39.89 27.63
C ALA A 563 3.00 39.69 29.10
N PRO A 564 3.04 40.74 29.94
CA PRO A 564 3.46 40.62 31.33
C PRO A 564 2.46 39.80 32.16
N CYS A 565 2.99 38.98 33.07
CA CYS A 565 2.23 38.29 34.10
C CYS A 565 1.63 39.26 35.13
N ILE A 566 0.66 38.79 35.92
CA ILE A 566 0.16 39.53 37.08
C ILE A 566 1.31 39.84 38.06
N GLU A 567 1.25 40.98 38.76
CA GLU A 567 2.30 41.41 39.69
C GLU A 567 2.72 40.29 40.64
N LYS A 568 4.04 40.15 40.85
CA LYS A 568 4.68 39.17 41.75
C LYS A 568 4.67 37.72 41.23
N CYS A 569 4.34 37.51 39.95
CA CYS A 569 4.39 36.21 39.28
C CYS A 569 5.59 36.08 38.30
N ILE A 570 6.31 34.95 38.36
CA ILE A 570 7.40 34.56 37.44
C ILE A 570 6.90 33.75 36.25
N LEU A 571 6.00 32.81 36.48
CA LEU A 571 5.48 31.93 35.43
C LEU A 571 3.96 32.01 35.45
N CYS A 572 3.36 32.35 34.32
CA CYS A 572 1.92 32.40 34.16
C CYS A 572 1.53 31.86 32.79
N SER A 573 0.37 31.23 32.69
CA SER A 573 -0.18 30.76 31.39
C SER A 573 -1.07 31.79 30.71
N ASN A 574 -1.63 32.72 31.49
CA ASN A 574 -2.38 33.86 30.99
C ASN A 574 -2.39 34.98 32.05
N LYS A 575 -3.01 36.12 31.72
CA LYS A 575 -3.10 37.32 32.56
C LYS A 575 -3.64 37.08 33.99
N SER A 576 -4.36 35.99 34.24
CA SER A 576 -5.09 35.75 35.50
C SER A 576 -4.58 34.55 36.30
N ASN A 577 -3.70 33.73 35.72
CA ASN A 577 -3.29 32.46 36.32
C ASN A 577 -1.79 32.44 36.57
N CYS A 578 -1.39 32.72 37.81
CA CYS A 578 0.00 32.57 38.20
C CYS A 578 0.31 31.11 38.54
N GLU A 579 1.34 30.56 37.93
CA GLU A 579 1.79 29.18 38.17
C GLU A 579 3.02 29.15 39.08
N GLN A 580 3.81 30.22 39.08
CA GLN A 580 5.00 30.34 39.91
C GLN A 580 5.23 31.80 40.32
N CYS A 581 5.39 32.04 41.62
CA CYS A 581 5.63 33.37 42.16
C CYS A 581 7.11 33.81 42.06
N ILE A 582 7.36 35.13 42.10
CA ILE A 582 8.71 35.68 42.29
C ILE A 582 9.28 35.16 43.61
N SER A 583 10.59 34.84 43.63
CA SER A 583 11.29 34.41 44.85
C SER A 583 11.00 35.39 46.00
N ASN A 584 10.65 34.85 47.18
CA ASN A 584 10.11 35.54 48.36
C ASN A 584 8.59 35.82 48.34
N TYR A 585 7.82 35.22 47.43
CA TYR A 585 6.36 35.25 47.43
C TYR A 585 5.75 33.84 47.34
N ILE A 586 4.59 33.60 47.96
CA ILE A 586 3.89 32.31 48.09
C ILE A 586 2.54 32.37 47.38
N PHE A 587 2.19 31.31 46.66
CA PHE A 587 0.98 31.21 45.84
C PHE A 587 -0.26 30.97 46.71
N ASN A 588 -1.21 31.90 46.68
CA ASN A 588 -2.51 31.77 47.34
C ASN A 588 -3.49 31.05 46.41
N THR A 589 -3.86 29.83 46.78
CA THR A 589 -4.71 28.93 45.97
C THR A 589 -6.15 29.42 45.81
N THR A 590 -6.59 30.40 46.59
CA THR A 590 -7.97 30.93 46.54
C THR A 590 -8.08 32.15 45.64
N SER A 591 -7.06 33.02 45.62
CA SER A 591 -7.00 34.23 44.79
C SER A 591 -6.17 34.07 43.52
N LEU A 592 -5.51 32.92 43.34
CA LEU A 592 -4.60 32.63 42.21
C LEU A 592 -3.48 33.69 42.06
N SER A 593 -3.00 34.25 43.18
CA SER A 593 -2.03 35.37 43.24
C SER A 593 -0.92 35.16 44.30
N CYS A 594 0.15 35.95 44.25
CA CYS A 594 1.38 35.74 45.06
C CYS A 594 1.57 36.75 46.24
N GLU A 595 1.95 36.27 47.43
CA GLU A 595 2.09 37.06 48.69
C GLU A 595 3.47 36.92 49.39
N THR A 596 4.03 37.95 50.04
CA THR A 596 5.45 37.99 50.55
C THR A 596 5.80 37.09 51.75
N PHE A 597 6.99 36.44 51.73
CA PHE A 597 7.71 35.87 52.88
C PHE A 597 9.23 35.74 52.62
N SER A 598 10.13 36.31 53.45
CA SER A 598 11.62 36.19 53.30
C SER A 598 12.35 35.82 54.59
N ILE A 599 13.34 34.91 54.51
CA ILE A 599 14.23 34.52 55.64
C ILE A 599 15.66 35.00 55.34
N PRO A 600 16.29 35.86 56.18
CA PRO A 600 17.62 36.43 55.92
C PRO A 600 18.74 35.39 55.76
N HIS A 601 19.72 35.65 54.89
CA HIS A 601 20.91 34.82 54.60
C HIS A 601 20.61 33.41 54.07
N CYS A 602 19.42 33.22 53.49
CA CYS A 602 19.00 31.99 52.87
C CYS A 602 19.21 32.01 51.35
N LEU A 603 20.04 31.10 50.84
CA LEU A 603 20.28 30.91 49.41
C LEU A 603 19.19 30.06 48.74
N ILE A 604 18.68 29.03 49.43
CA ILE A 604 17.70 28.09 48.86
C ILE A 604 16.62 27.82 49.89
N TYR A 605 15.36 27.99 49.50
CA TYR A 605 14.19 27.78 50.34
C TYR A 605 13.56 26.42 50.06
N LYS A 606 13.04 25.76 51.10
CA LYS A 606 12.24 24.53 50.97
C LYS A 606 10.99 24.68 51.84
N GLY A 607 9.92 25.15 51.20
CA GLY A 607 8.69 25.58 51.88
C GLY A 607 8.93 26.86 52.69
N TYR A 608 8.43 26.89 53.93
CA TYR A 608 8.58 28.02 54.87
C TYR A 608 9.90 27.99 55.67
N ALA A 609 10.86 27.15 55.27
CA ALA A 609 12.13 26.99 55.96
C ALA A 609 13.29 27.16 54.98
N CYS A 610 14.38 27.77 55.44
CA CYS A 610 15.60 27.84 54.66
C CYS A 610 16.23 26.45 54.56
N ASP A 611 16.53 26.03 53.34
CA ASP A 611 17.15 24.76 53.03
C ASP A 611 18.67 24.85 52.89
N LYS A 612 19.16 25.96 52.33
CA LYS A 612 20.59 26.23 52.18
C LYS A 612 20.90 27.69 52.52
N CYS A 613 21.89 27.90 53.38
CA CYS A 613 22.34 29.22 53.82
C CYS A 613 23.51 29.73 52.96
N GLU A 614 23.73 31.04 52.98
CA GLU A 614 24.93 31.70 52.43
C GLU A 614 26.21 31.19 53.11
N ASN A 615 27.35 31.23 52.40
CA ASN A 615 28.65 30.85 52.96
C ASN A 615 28.94 31.66 54.24
N GLY A 616 29.52 31.03 55.27
CA GLY A 616 29.64 31.61 56.60
C GLY A 616 28.38 31.52 57.47
N TYR A 617 27.31 30.84 57.03
CA TYR A 617 26.11 30.56 57.82
C TYR A 617 25.70 29.08 57.73
N TYR A 618 25.20 28.51 58.83
CA TYR A 618 24.66 27.16 58.89
C TYR A 618 23.16 27.16 59.22
N LYS A 619 22.48 26.08 58.80
CA LYS A 619 21.03 25.92 58.99
C LYS A 619 20.72 25.51 60.42
N THR A 620 19.85 26.24 61.09
CA THR A 620 19.31 25.88 62.41
C THR A 620 17.81 26.18 62.44
N ASN A 621 16.98 25.17 62.71
CA ASN A 621 15.51 25.31 62.80
C ASN A 621 14.86 26.06 61.62
N GLY A 622 15.33 25.83 60.40
CA GLY A 622 14.79 26.45 59.19
C GLY A 622 15.19 27.92 58.98
N LYS A 623 16.15 28.45 59.76
CA LYS A 623 16.78 29.77 59.55
C LYS A 623 18.30 29.63 59.45
N CYS A 624 18.96 30.65 58.94
CA CYS A 624 20.41 30.70 58.79
C CYS A 624 21.06 31.46 59.93
N SER A 625 22.04 30.84 60.60
CA SER A 625 22.80 31.41 61.72
C SER A 625 24.28 31.43 61.38
N ILE A 626 25.01 32.45 61.83
CA ILE A 626 26.41 32.67 61.44
C ILE A 626 27.35 31.59 62.00
N CYS A 627 28.36 31.20 61.21
CA CYS A 627 29.48 30.35 61.61
C CYS A 627 30.42 31.09 62.56
N GLU A 628 31.24 30.34 63.32
CA GLU A 628 32.30 30.91 64.14
C GLU A 628 33.44 31.50 63.27
N ASN A 629 34.16 32.50 63.80
CA ASN A 629 35.07 33.35 63.04
C ASN A 629 36.13 32.53 62.27
N ASN A 630 36.38 32.94 61.02
CA ASN A 630 37.38 32.37 60.09
C ASN A 630 37.03 30.99 59.51
N CYS A 631 35.80 30.53 59.73
CA CYS A 631 35.24 29.36 59.07
C CYS A 631 34.40 29.75 57.84
N GLU A 632 34.76 29.24 56.66
CA GLU A 632 34.05 29.50 55.42
C GLU A 632 32.80 28.60 55.28
N TYR A 633 32.90 27.35 55.74
CA TYR A 633 31.79 26.41 55.79
C TYR A 633 31.73 25.69 57.13
N CYS A 634 30.61 25.82 57.85
CA CYS A 634 30.35 25.12 59.10
C CYS A 634 29.03 24.33 59.06
N THR A 635 28.94 23.29 59.89
CA THR A 635 27.72 22.47 60.05
C THR A 635 26.97 22.79 61.33
N SER A 636 27.67 23.32 62.34
CA SER A 636 27.12 23.92 63.54
C SER A 636 28.02 25.09 63.97
N LYS A 637 27.61 25.85 64.99
CA LYS A 637 28.40 26.98 65.50
C LYS A 637 29.85 26.58 65.83
N GLU A 638 30.07 25.39 66.36
CA GLU A 638 31.37 24.90 66.85
C GLU A 638 32.05 23.88 65.90
N LYS A 639 31.45 23.61 64.72
CA LYS A 639 31.95 22.59 63.78
C LYS A 639 32.21 23.15 62.40
N CYS A 640 33.44 23.55 62.17
CA CYS A 640 33.92 23.96 60.86
C CYS A 640 34.37 22.76 60.02
N ILE A 641 34.09 22.83 58.70
CA ILE A 641 34.54 21.83 57.73
C ILE A 641 35.49 22.41 56.68
N LEU A 642 35.51 23.74 56.53
CA LEU A 642 36.44 24.43 55.64
C LEU A 642 36.74 25.83 56.18
N CYS A 643 38.02 26.13 56.37
CA CYS A 643 38.47 27.43 56.85
C CYS A 643 38.63 28.44 55.72
N SER A 644 38.59 29.73 56.05
CA SER A 644 38.91 30.79 55.08
C SER A 644 40.40 30.77 54.70
N SER A 645 40.76 31.40 53.58
CA SER A 645 42.15 31.53 53.13
C SER A 645 43.04 32.09 54.25
N ASP A 646 44.23 31.49 54.43
CA ASP A 646 45.23 31.71 55.51
C ASP A 646 45.01 30.94 56.84
N TYR A 647 43.90 30.22 56.95
CA TYR A 647 43.58 29.34 58.09
C TYR A 647 43.52 27.88 57.66
N TYR A 648 43.73 26.95 58.59
CA TYR A 648 43.61 25.51 58.37
C TYR A 648 42.77 24.83 59.46
N LEU A 649 42.11 23.74 59.07
CA LEU A 649 41.22 22.99 59.94
C LEU A 649 42.01 22.01 60.83
N HIS A 650 41.76 22.04 62.14
CA HIS A 650 42.25 21.04 63.09
C HIS A 650 41.21 20.83 64.20
N GLU A 651 40.78 19.58 64.41
CA GLU A 651 39.75 19.20 65.41
C GLU A 651 38.49 20.11 65.35
N ASP A 652 37.85 20.17 64.17
CA ASP A 652 36.63 20.94 63.88
C ASP A 652 36.75 22.48 64.01
N SER A 653 37.95 23.04 64.29
CA SER A 653 38.21 24.48 64.45
C SER A 653 39.28 25.03 63.50
N CYS A 654 39.18 26.31 63.13
CA CYS A 654 40.11 26.98 62.22
C CYS A 654 41.22 27.73 62.97
N TYR A 655 42.46 27.36 62.69
CA TYR A 655 43.65 27.99 63.25
C TYR A 655 44.44 28.71 62.16
N HIS A 656 45.09 29.81 62.50
CA HIS A 656 45.90 30.54 61.53
C HIS A 656 47.14 29.71 61.20
N SER A 657 47.66 29.80 59.97
CA SER A 657 48.87 29.08 59.53
C SER A 657 50.11 29.25 60.43
N THR A 658 50.12 30.26 61.30
CA THR A 658 51.20 30.52 62.28
C THR A 658 51.04 29.77 63.61
N ASP A 659 49.88 29.16 63.90
CA ASP A 659 49.55 28.60 65.22
C ASP A 659 50.14 27.19 65.47
N ASN A 660 50.77 26.57 64.46
CA ASN A 660 51.54 25.31 64.53
C ASN A 660 50.89 24.18 65.37
N LYS A 661 49.57 23.99 65.23
CA LYS A 661 48.81 22.94 65.93
C LYS A 661 48.99 21.54 65.33
N ILE A 662 49.21 21.43 64.01
CA ILE A 662 49.54 20.15 63.37
C ILE A 662 51.06 20.01 63.36
N GLN A 663 51.59 19.13 64.22
CA GLN A 663 53.03 18.86 64.28
C GLN A 663 53.55 18.29 62.96
N ASN A 664 54.80 18.65 62.61
CA ASN A 664 55.50 18.15 61.42
C ASN A 664 54.82 18.51 60.08
N CYS A 665 53.94 19.52 60.06
CA CYS A 665 53.40 20.09 58.83
C CYS A 665 54.26 21.27 58.35
N THR A 666 54.59 21.29 57.06
CA THR A 666 55.42 22.33 56.42
C THR A 666 54.63 23.30 55.56
N SER A 667 53.44 22.91 55.09
CA SER A 667 52.51 23.80 54.40
C SER A 667 51.08 23.38 54.66
N PHE A 668 50.18 24.35 54.82
CA PHE A 668 48.79 24.15 55.20
C PHE A 668 47.83 24.43 54.05
N SER A 669 46.67 23.78 54.06
CA SER A 669 45.50 24.08 53.23
C SER A 669 44.30 24.41 54.12
N PRO A 670 43.23 25.01 53.58
CA PRO A 670 41.99 25.27 54.31
C PRO A 670 41.34 24.06 55.02
N THR A 671 41.72 22.84 54.66
CA THR A 671 41.21 21.57 55.22
C THR A 671 42.20 20.86 56.13
N GLY A 672 43.40 21.42 56.39
CA GLY A 672 44.40 20.85 57.29
C GLY A 672 45.83 20.96 56.74
N CYS A 673 46.68 19.97 57.01
CA CYS A 673 48.04 19.93 56.47
C CYS A 673 48.05 19.52 55.00
N LEU A 674 48.85 20.20 54.18
CA LEU A 674 49.05 19.90 52.76
C LEU A 674 50.36 19.13 52.51
N LYS A 675 51.41 19.39 53.30
CA LYS A 675 52.72 18.73 53.13
C LYS A 675 53.44 18.55 54.46
N CYS A 676 53.89 17.33 54.74
CA CYS A 676 54.64 16.99 55.96
C CYS A 676 56.15 17.22 55.81
N SER A 677 56.83 17.44 56.93
CA SER A 677 58.29 17.46 57.01
C SER A 677 58.86 16.05 56.84
N LEU A 678 60.13 15.98 56.42
CA LEU A 678 60.87 14.72 56.27
C LEU A 678 60.74 13.83 57.53
N GLY A 679 60.54 12.52 57.35
CA GLY A 679 60.32 11.56 58.45
C GLY A 679 58.85 11.37 58.87
N SER A 680 57.90 12.01 58.19
CA SER A 680 56.46 11.86 58.42
C SER A 680 55.67 11.87 57.10
N TYR A 681 54.52 11.20 57.06
CA TYR A 681 53.67 11.09 55.87
C TYR A 681 52.29 11.71 56.12
N LEU A 682 51.62 12.10 55.03
CA LEU A 682 50.31 12.75 55.07
C LEU A 682 49.19 11.70 55.06
N SER A 683 48.31 11.75 56.07
CA SER A 683 47.09 10.93 56.16
C SER A 683 45.96 11.79 56.69
N ASP A 684 44.84 11.88 55.96
CA ASP A 684 43.66 12.69 56.31
C ASP A 684 43.99 14.14 56.71
N ASN A 685 44.90 14.78 55.96
CA ASN A 685 45.39 16.15 56.20
C ASN A 685 46.11 16.34 57.56
N ILE A 686 46.65 15.28 58.16
CA ILE A 686 47.51 15.32 59.36
C ILE A 686 48.82 14.57 59.06
N CYS A 687 49.92 14.97 59.71
CA CYS A 687 51.24 14.34 59.53
C CYS A 687 51.52 13.31 60.62
N LEU A 688 51.73 12.05 60.22
CA LEU A 688 52.07 10.94 61.11
C LEU A 688 53.53 10.49 60.90
N PRO A 689 54.28 10.16 61.96
CA PRO A 689 55.70 9.80 61.83
C PRO A 689 55.90 8.43 61.15
N CYS A 690 56.90 8.30 60.26
CA CYS A 690 57.21 7.05 59.56
C CYS A 690 57.71 5.93 60.48
N ASP A 691 58.31 6.27 61.63
CA ASP A 691 58.84 5.30 62.61
C ASP A 691 57.75 4.45 63.29
N SER A 692 56.46 4.75 63.10
CA SER A 692 55.37 3.93 63.62
C SER A 692 55.26 2.55 62.94
N PHE A 693 55.86 2.36 61.75
CA PHE A 693 55.78 1.11 60.99
C PHE A 693 57.12 0.36 60.90
N SER A 694 58.23 1.08 60.76
CA SER A 694 59.58 0.50 60.71
C SER A 694 60.58 1.48 61.28
N SER A 695 61.25 1.11 62.38
CA SER A 695 62.23 1.94 63.05
C SER A 695 63.42 2.26 62.14
N ASN A 696 63.86 3.52 62.13
CA ASN A 696 64.99 4.03 61.33
C ASN A 696 64.68 4.21 59.83
N CYS A 697 63.41 4.44 59.51
CA CYS A 697 62.91 4.74 58.18
C CYS A 697 62.87 6.26 57.91
N ILE A 698 63.45 6.72 56.80
CA ILE A 698 63.50 8.15 56.45
C ILE A 698 62.32 8.55 55.56
N GLU A 699 61.95 7.69 54.61
CA GLU A 699 60.87 7.94 53.65
C GLU A 699 59.96 6.71 53.59
N CYS A 700 58.66 6.89 53.72
CA CYS A 700 57.68 5.80 53.81
C CYS A 700 56.45 6.07 52.95
N ASP A 701 55.80 5.01 52.45
CA ASP A 701 54.56 5.08 51.68
C ASP A 701 53.35 4.77 52.58
N SER A 702 52.42 5.72 52.65
CA SER A 702 51.23 5.67 53.49
C SER A 702 50.20 4.63 53.05
N SER A 703 50.18 4.29 51.76
CA SER A 703 49.19 3.37 51.18
C SER A 703 49.59 1.90 51.33
N THR A 704 50.89 1.62 51.38
CA THR A 704 51.44 0.26 51.47
C THR A 704 52.03 -0.09 52.83
N HIS A 705 52.15 0.88 53.75
CA HIS A 705 52.79 0.75 55.06
C HIS A 705 54.23 0.22 55.00
N MET A 706 54.96 0.54 53.93
CA MET A 706 56.35 0.10 53.73
C MET A 706 57.33 1.27 53.80
N CYS A 707 58.52 1.00 54.32
CA CYS A 707 59.64 1.93 54.24
C CYS A 707 60.25 1.93 52.82
N LEU A 708 60.51 3.12 52.28
CA LEU A 708 61.12 3.33 50.97
C LEU A 708 62.62 3.61 51.06
N THR A 709 63.10 4.27 52.13
CA THR A 709 64.53 4.52 52.36
C THR A 709 64.89 4.44 53.85
N CYS A 710 66.05 3.85 54.17
CA CYS A 710 66.52 3.68 55.55
C CYS A 710 67.67 4.62 55.87
N THR A 711 67.86 4.91 57.16
CA THR A 711 69.07 5.61 57.63
C THR A 711 70.35 4.85 57.27
N ASN A 712 71.44 5.59 57.07
CA ASN A 712 72.77 5.03 56.75
C ASN A 712 73.14 3.94 57.78
N THR A 713 73.76 2.84 57.34
CA THR A 713 74.01 1.58 58.08
C THR A 713 72.85 0.57 58.12
N TYR A 714 71.71 0.85 57.49
CA TYR A 714 70.59 -0.09 57.37
C TYR A 714 70.25 -0.39 55.90
N ILE A 715 70.09 -1.68 55.60
CA ILE A 715 69.74 -2.22 54.27
C ILE A 715 68.23 -2.43 54.21
N LEU A 716 67.61 -1.98 53.12
CA LEU A 716 66.17 -2.09 52.90
C LEU A 716 65.83 -3.48 52.35
N ILE A 717 65.11 -4.28 53.14
CA ILE A 717 64.68 -5.63 52.75
C ILE A 717 63.15 -5.69 52.86
N ASN A 718 62.47 -5.87 51.72
CA ASN A 718 61.02 -6.00 51.61
C ASN A 718 60.23 -4.94 52.42
N GLY A 719 60.62 -3.66 52.31
CA GLY A 719 59.94 -2.56 52.98
C GLY A 719 60.29 -2.36 54.46
N THR A 720 61.31 -3.05 54.99
CA THR A 720 61.79 -2.89 56.37
C THR A 720 63.30 -2.68 56.44
N CYS A 721 63.75 -1.83 57.38
CA CYS A 721 65.15 -1.45 57.54
C CYS A 721 65.90 -2.40 58.48
N THR A 722 66.88 -3.14 57.96
CA THR A 722 67.66 -4.11 58.74
C THR A 722 69.14 -3.71 58.79
N TYR A 723 69.75 -3.74 59.98
CA TYR A 723 71.16 -3.39 60.16
C TYR A 723 72.09 -4.33 59.37
N TYR A 724 73.07 -3.79 58.62
CA TYR A 724 73.80 -4.55 57.59
C TYR A 724 74.55 -5.79 58.10
N GLU A 725 75.06 -5.77 59.34
CA GLU A 725 75.78 -6.91 59.93
C GLU A 725 74.89 -8.14 60.21
N LYS A 726 73.56 -7.98 60.23
CA LYS A 726 72.63 -9.12 60.34
C LYS A 726 72.51 -9.92 59.04
N ILE A 727 72.98 -9.39 57.90
CA ILE A 727 72.98 -10.12 56.63
C ILE A 727 74.22 -11.02 56.59
N LYS A 728 74.02 -12.34 56.65
CA LYS A 728 75.10 -13.33 56.65
C LYS A 728 76.09 -13.08 55.50
N HIS A 729 77.37 -12.92 55.87
CA HIS A 729 78.51 -12.72 54.97
C HIS A 729 78.57 -11.35 54.25
N CYS A 730 77.69 -10.38 54.57
CA CYS A 730 77.83 -9.01 54.11
C CYS A 730 78.77 -8.21 55.03
N ILE A 731 79.83 -7.62 54.49
CA ILE A 731 80.86 -6.93 55.29
C ILE A 731 80.88 -5.42 55.09
N ARG A 732 80.24 -4.89 54.05
CA ARG A 732 80.12 -3.44 53.80
C ARG A 732 78.79 -3.08 53.15
N GLU A 733 78.19 -1.98 53.61
CA GLU A 733 76.97 -1.37 53.06
C GLU A 733 77.30 -0.13 52.21
N ARG A 734 76.57 0.03 51.10
CA ARG A 734 76.52 1.26 50.29
C ARG A 734 75.16 1.36 49.62
N ASP A 735 74.53 2.54 49.68
CA ASP A 735 73.22 2.85 49.08
C ASP A 735 72.10 1.88 49.50
N ASN A 736 72.02 1.57 50.80
CA ASN A 736 71.01 0.69 51.41
C ASN A 736 71.01 -0.74 50.83
N LYS A 737 72.15 -1.21 50.30
CA LYS A 737 72.38 -2.56 49.75
C LYS A 737 73.73 -3.12 50.20
N CYS A 738 73.89 -4.45 50.12
CA CYS A 738 75.16 -5.09 50.41
C CYS A 738 76.13 -4.81 49.26
N ASP A 739 77.31 -4.27 49.56
CA ASP A 739 78.32 -3.85 48.57
C ASP A 739 79.44 -4.89 48.45
N GLU A 740 79.75 -5.62 49.52
CA GLU A 740 80.89 -6.54 49.58
C GLU A 740 80.61 -7.77 50.46
N CYS A 741 80.99 -8.96 49.98
CA CYS A 741 80.78 -10.26 50.64
C CYS A 741 82.08 -10.88 51.15
N SER A 742 82.03 -11.67 52.23
CA SER A 742 83.19 -12.40 52.77
C SER A 742 83.69 -13.52 51.82
N PHE A 743 84.98 -13.86 51.90
CA PHE A 743 85.69 -14.81 51.03
C PHE A 743 84.93 -16.15 50.79
N SER A 744 84.85 -16.57 49.52
CA SER A 744 84.09 -17.74 48.98
C SER A 744 82.59 -17.53 48.65
N TYR A 745 82.08 -16.30 48.73
CA TYR A 745 80.71 -15.95 48.34
C TYR A 745 80.71 -14.76 47.37
N VAL A 746 79.80 -14.77 46.40
CA VAL A 746 79.60 -13.67 45.44
C VAL A 746 78.22 -13.03 45.66
N LEU A 747 78.10 -11.73 45.34
CA LEU A 747 76.84 -11.00 45.47
C LEU A 747 75.72 -11.69 44.68
N GLY A 748 74.60 -11.92 45.36
CA GLY A 748 73.34 -12.26 44.71
C GLY A 748 72.92 -11.15 43.74
N LYS A 749 72.18 -11.50 42.69
CA LYS A 749 71.78 -10.57 41.62
C LYS A 749 71.01 -9.34 42.12
N ASP A 750 70.37 -9.44 43.27
CA ASP A 750 69.58 -8.41 43.94
C ASP A 750 70.41 -7.49 44.86
N LYS A 751 71.70 -7.82 45.09
CA LYS A 751 72.62 -7.12 46.00
C LYS A 751 72.12 -7.01 47.44
N VAL A 752 71.26 -7.94 47.87
CA VAL A 752 70.76 -8.04 49.26
C VAL A 752 71.12 -9.38 49.92
N SER A 753 71.92 -10.23 49.27
CA SER A 753 72.42 -11.49 49.81
C SER A 753 73.77 -11.91 49.18
N CYS A 754 74.54 -12.77 49.87
CA CYS A 754 75.80 -13.35 49.38
C CYS A 754 75.63 -14.87 49.20
N THR A 755 75.91 -15.42 48.01
CA THR A 755 75.57 -16.82 47.65
C THR A 755 76.77 -17.65 47.16
N PHE A 756 76.70 -18.97 47.35
CA PHE A 756 77.76 -19.97 47.10
C PHE A 756 77.52 -20.71 45.76
N GLN A 757 78.56 -21.10 44.99
CA GLN A 757 78.39 -21.61 43.61
C GLN A 757 79.02 -23.00 43.32
N ILE A 758 78.26 -23.92 42.68
CA ILE A 758 78.67 -25.23 42.09
C ILE A 758 77.98 -25.47 40.69
N VAL A 759 78.54 -26.34 39.83
CA VAL A 759 78.52 -26.43 38.33
C VAL A 759 77.33 -27.15 37.61
N GLY A 760 76.74 -26.52 36.57
CA GLY A 760 76.49 -27.11 35.22
C GLY A 760 75.22 -27.89 34.85
N TRP A 761 75.20 -29.21 35.06
CA TRP A 761 74.44 -30.13 34.17
C TRP A 761 73.02 -30.51 34.61
N VAL A 762 72.56 -30.08 35.79
CA VAL A 762 71.24 -30.47 36.36
C VAL A 762 70.07 -29.72 35.68
N VAL A 763 70.32 -28.54 35.11
CA VAL A 763 69.27 -27.66 34.54
C VAL A 763 68.64 -28.25 33.26
N SER A 764 69.41 -28.98 32.44
CA SER A 764 68.93 -29.52 31.16
C SER A 764 67.89 -30.64 31.33
N LEU A 765 67.97 -31.43 32.41
CA LEU A 765 66.99 -32.50 32.69
C LEU A 765 65.65 -31.94 33.19
N CYS A 766 65.66 -30.83 33.94
CA CYS A 766 64.43 -30.19 34.43
C CYS A 766 63.64 -29.50 33.31
N ILE A 767 64.33 -28.95 32.29
CA ILE A 767 63.68 -28.28 31.16
C ILE A 767 62.92 -29.30 30.29
N ILE A 768 63.50 -30.48 30.03
CA ILE A 768 62.82 -31.55 29.26
C ILE A 768 61.58 -32.04 30.01
N PHE A 769 61.68 -32.24 31.33
CA PHE A 769 60.54 -32.65 32.15
C PHE A 769 59.40 -31.61 32.18
N PHE A 770 59.75 -30.32 32.19
CA PHE A 770 58.77 -29.23 32.12
C PHE A 770 58.00 -29.23 30.79
N PHE A 771 58.66 -29.45 29.66
CA PHE A 771 57.98 -29.51 28.36
C PHE A 771 57.07 -30.73 28.22
N ILE A 772 57.42 -31.86 28.82
CA ILE A 772 56.54 -33.05 28.86
C ILE A 772 55.28 -32.77 29.70
N LEU A 773 55.43 -32.13 30.86
CA LEU A 773 54.29 -31.72 31.69
C LEU A 773 53.39 -30.70 31.00
N LEU A 774 53.97 -29.75 30.27
CA LEU A 774 53.22 -28.75 29.51
C LEU A 774 52.41 -29.40 28.38
N ALA A 775 52.97 -30.38 27.67
CA ALA A 775 52.25 -31.12 26.64
C ALA A 775 51.06 -31.92 27.20
N ILE A 776 51.22 -32.54 28.37
CA ILE A 776 50.13 -33.26 29.07
C ILE A 776 49.02 -32.29 29.49
N LEU A 777 49.39 -31.10 30.00
CA LEU A 777 48.42 -30.08 30.39
C LEU A 777 47.61 -29.55 29.19
N ILE A 778 48.28 -29.29 28.06
CA ILE A 778 47.62 -28.85 26.82
C ILE A 778 46.66 -29.93 26.31
N PHE A 779 47.05 -31.20 26.36
CA PHE A 779 46.18 -32.31 25.97
C PHE A 779 44.94 -32.43 26.87
N LEU A 780 45.09 -32.27 28.19
CA LEU A 780 43.97 -32.25 29.13
C LEU A 780 43.01 -31.07 28.88
N ILE A 781 43.55 -29.87 28.63
CA ILE A 781 42.74 -28.69 28.28
C ILE A 781 41.97 -28.93 26.98
N PHE A 782 42.61 -29.53 25.97
CA PHE A 782 41.95 -29.89 24.71
C PHE A 782 40.82 -30.92 24.92
N MET A 783 41.04 -31.95 25.76
CA MET A 783 39.99 -32.92 26.09
C MET A 783 38.80 -32.28 26.82
N VAL A 784 39.06 -31.34 27.74
CA VAL A 784 38.00 -30.56 28.42
C VAL A 784 37.27 -29.64 27.43
N PHE A 785 37.99 -29.00 26.50
CA PHE A 785 37.39 -28.18 25.45
C PHE A 785 36.50 -28.99 24.50
N VAL A 786 36.94 -30.19 24.08
CA VAL A 786 36.14 -31.12 23.28
C VAL A 786 34.90 -31.58 24.05
N ALA A 787 35.04 -31.91 25.34
CA ALA A 787 33.91 -32.28 26.19
C ALA A 787 32.91 -31.12 26.38
N PHE A 788 33.41 -29.89 26.56
CA PHE A 788 32.60 -28.68 26.69
C PHE A 788 31.91 -28.30 25.37
N SER A 789 32.61 -28.46 24.23
CA SER A 789 32.03 -28.26 22.90
C SER A 789 30.92 -29.28 22.63
N ASN A 790 31.14 -30.57 22.95
CA ASN A 790 30.12 -31.62 22.84
C ASN A 790 28.93 -31.40 23.80
N HIS A 791 29.17 -30.82 24.99
CA HIS A 791 28.09 -30.43 25.91
C HIS A 791 27.29 -29.24 25.36
N ASN A 792 27.97 -28.23 24.82
CA ASN A 792 27.33 -27.06 24.22
C ASN A 792 26.56 -27.40 22.93
N GLU A 793 27.03 -28.34 22.11
CA GLU A 793 26.24 -28.84 20.97
C GLU A 793 24.96 -29.55 21.44
N LYS A 794 25.04 -30.37 22.50
CA LYS A 794 23.86 -31.01 23.11
C LYS A 794 22.88 -29.98 23.68
N VAL A 795 23.36 -28.89 24.28
CA VAL A 795 22.52 -27.80 24.81
C VAL A 795 21.93 -26.95 23.67
N LYS A 796 22.65 -26.72 22.57
CA LYS A 796 22.13 -26.05 21.37
C LYS A 796 21.01 -26.86 20.70
N GLN A 797 21.17 -28.18 20.57
CA GLN A 797 20.12 -29.08 20.07
C GLN A 797 18.85 -29.10 20.94
N MET A 798 18.98 -28.92 22.27
CA MET A 798 17.83 -28.84 23.18
C MET A 798 17.05 -27.52 23.04
N ARG A 799 17.69 -26.42 22.62
CA ARG A 799 17.03 -25.12 22.38
C ARG A 799 16.37 -24.99 21.01
N THR A 800 16.85 -25.69 19.99
CA THR A 800 16.28 -25.60 18.62
C THR A 800 15.03 -26.45 18.40
N ASN A 801 14.81 -27.50 19.19
CA ASN A 801 13.69 -28.44 18.97
C ASN A 801 12.57 -28.37 20.03
N GLY A 802 12.70 -27.55 21.08
CA GLY A 802 11.66 -27.38 22.12
C GLY A 802 11.35 -28.64 22.97
N ILE A 803 12.17 -29.69 22.89
CA ILE A 803 11.97 -30.98 23.60
C ILE A 803 13.03 -31.15 24.69
N PHE A 804 12.57 -31.35 25.92
CA PHE A 804 13.41 -31.48 27.12
C PHE A 804 13.24 -32.87 27.76
N PRO A 805 14.24 -33.41 28.48
CA PRO A 805 14.01 -34.49 29.43
C PRO A 805 12.93 -34.10 30.47
N LEU A 806 12.04 -35.03 30.82
CA LEU A 806 10.90 -34.76 31.73
C LEU A 806 11.31 -34.10 33.06
N LYS A 807 12.51 -34.42 33.56
CA LYS A 807 13.12 -33.85 34.78
C LYS A 807 13.53 -32.37 34.68
N TYR A 808 13.57 -31.81 33.48
CA TYR A 808 13.94 -30.43 33.19
C TYR A 808 12.77 -29.64 32.60
N CYS A 809 11.53 -30.13 32.76
CA CYS A 809 10.36 -29.33 32.43
C CYS A 809 10.16 -28.28 33.53
N ASP A 810 10.17 -27.01 33.15
CA ASP A 810 10.08 -25.88 34.08
C ASP A 810 8.68 -25.70 34.72
N VAL A 811 7.72 -26.55 34.33
CA VAL A 811 6.31 -26.48 34.75
C VAL A 811 5.88 -27.81 35.36
N GLN A 812 5.04 -27.74 36.40
CA GLN A 812 4.44 -28.92 37.01
C GLN A 812 3.45 -29.59 36.04
N LEU A 813 3.73 -30.84 35.67
CA LEU A 813 2.87 -31.62 34.77
C LEU A 813 2.00 -32.60 35.55
N THR A 814 0.72 -32.66 35.22
CA THR A 814 -0.25 -33.59 35.79
C THR A 814 -0.69 -34.64 34.77
N PRO A 815 -1.01 -35.89 35.18
CA PRO A 815 -1.53 -36.91 34.28
C PRO A 815 -2.80 -36.47 33.57
N TYR A 816 -2.88 -36.71 32.26
CA TYR A 816 -4.06 -36.43 31.48
C TYR A 816 -5.21 -37.40 31.84
N PRO A 817 -6.47 -36.94 31.99
CA PRO A 817 -7.55 -37.77 32.56
C PRO A 817 -7.84 -39.08 31.81
N THR A 818 -7.82 -39.08 30.48
CA THR A 818 -8.16 -40.26 29.67
C THR A 818 -6.94 -41.10 29.27
N THR A 819 -5.73 -40.53 29.37
CA THR A 819 -4.45 -41.15 29.00
C THR A 819 -3.38 -40.80 30.04
N PRO A 820 -3.38 -41.44 31.22
CA PRO A 820 -2.53 -41.04 32.35
C PRO A 820 -1.02 -41.14 32.10
N SER A 821 -0.60 -41.84 31.04
CA SER A 821 0.81 -41.91 30.61
C SER A 821 1.29 -40.64 29.92
N LEU A 822 0.38 -39.79 29.43
CA LEU A 822 0.64 -38.43 29.01
C LEU A 822 0.42 -37.47 30.16
N LEU A 823 1.33 -36.51 30.30
CA LEU A 823 1.25 -35.44 31.28
C LEU A 823 1.02 -34.11 30.56
N THR A 824 0.26 -33.20 31.15
CA THR A 824 0.05 -31.85 30.63
C THR A 824 0.18 -30.81 31.75
N SER A 825 0.55 -29.57 31.41
CA SER A 825 0.55 -28.44 32.34
C SER A 825 -0.85 -27.89 32.62
N THR A 826 -1.78 -28.03 31.67
CA THR A 826 -3.17 -27.58 31.79
C THR A 826 -4.07 -28.29 30.76
N THR A 827 -5.39 -28.19 30.92
CA THR A 827 -6.40 -28.52 29.91
C THR A 827 -7.25 -27.30 29.51
N LEU A 828 -7.10 -26.17 30.23
CA LEU A 828 -7.74 -24.89 29.98
C LEU A 828 -6.66 -23.83 29.77
N LEU A 829 -6.67 -23.20 28.60
CA LEU A 829 -5.76 -22.13 28.21
C LEU A 829 -6.52 -20.80 28.32
N GLU A 830 -6.04 -19.90 29.16
CA GLU A 830 -6.66 -18.59 29.39
C GLU A 830 -5.71 -17.47 29.00
N TYR A 831 -6.24 -16.46 28.30
CA TYR A 831 -5.55 -15.21 28.06
C TYR A 831 -5.93 -14.20 29.15
N GLN A 832 -4.96 -13.49 29.71
CA GLN A 832 -5.19 -12.59 30.85
C GLN A 832 -5.98 -11.31 30.49
N ASP A 833 -5.86 -10.84 29.25
CA ASP A 833 -6.43 -9.57 28.78
C ASP A 833 -7.42 -9.76 27.61
N LYS A 834 -8.26 -8.74 27.38
CA LYS A 834 -9.09 -8.67 26.16
C LYS A 834 -8.20 -8.60 24.93
N LEU A 835 -8.32 -9.60 24.05
CA LEU A 835 -7.49 -9.72 22.86
C LEU A 835 -7.92 -8.72 21.77
N GLN A 836 -7.01 -7.83 21.37
CA GLN A 836 -7.23 -6.93 20.23
C GLN A 836 -7.36 -7.71 18.93
N ILE A 837 -8.27 -7.27 18.07
CA ILE A 837 -8.63 -7.98 16.84
C ILE A 837 -7.56 -7.74 15.77
N HIS A 838 -7.34 -8.73 14.88
CA HIS A 838 -6.30 -8.76 13.85
C HIS A 838 -4.85 -8.74 14.41
N ARG A 839 -4.67 -9.13 15.68
CA ARG A 839 -3.35 -9.36 16.30
C ARG A 839 -3.22 -10.80 16.74
N GLU A 840 -2.02 -11.35 16.56
CA GLU A 840 -1.69 -12.70 17.01
C GLU A 840 -1.27 -12.68 18.48
N TYR A 841 -1.81 -13.62 19.25
CA TYR A 841 -1.47 -13.85 20.65
C TYR A 841 -0.98 -15.28 20.81
N ILE A 842 -0.01 -15.45 21.70
CA ILE A 842 0.63 -16.75 21.93
C ILE A 842 0.34 -17.17 23.37
N VAL A 843 -0.17 -18.38 23.54
CA VAL A 843 -0.25 -19.05 24.85
C VAL A 843 0.44 -20.40 24.78
N ASP A 844 1.26 -20.69 25.77
CA ASP A 844 2.08 -21.91 25.80
C ASP A 844 1.50 -22.94 26.76
N PHE A 845 1.64 -24.22 26.41
CA PHE A 845 1.43 -25.32 27.33
C PHE A 845 2.45 -26.44 27.11
N TYR A 846 2.60 -27.31 28.10
CA TYR A 846 3.61 -28.35 28.07
C TYR A 846 2.96 -29.73 28.05
N ILE A 847 3.46 -30.61 27.18
CA ILE A 847 3.07 -32.02 27.14
C ILE A 847 4.29 -32.88 27.46
N GLY A 848 4.11 -33.86 28.35
CA GLY A 848 5.11 -34.85 28.75
C GLY A 848 4.68 -36.27 28.43
N ASN A 849 5.64 -37.14 28.10
CA ASN A 849 5.42 -38.56 27.90
C ASN A 849 6.16 -39.36 28.98
N LYS A 850 5.41 -40.07 29.83
CA LYS A 850 5.92 -40.99 30.86
C LYS A 850 5.84 -42.46 30.44
N ASP A 851 5.22 -42.74 29.29
CA ASP A 851 5.15 -44.07 28.69
C ASP A 851 6.53 -44.55 28.22
N GLN A 852 6.70 -45.86 28.05
CA GLN A 852 7.91 -46.43 27.44
C GLN A 852 7.90 -46.25 25.91
N GLU A 853 6.70 -46.10 25.35
CA GLU A 853 6.49 -45.98 23.90
C GLU A 853 6.55 -44.53 23.41
N THR A 854 6.83 -44.35 22.11
CA THR A 854 6.84 -43.02 21.49
C THR A 854 5.43 -42.58 21.15
N VAL A 855 5.07 -41.36 21.56
CA VAL A 855 3.76 -40.76 21.30
C VAL A 855 3.87 -39.72 20.20
N THR A 856 2.96 -39.75 19.23
CA THR A 856 2.82 -38.69 18.22
C THR A 856 1.47 -38.00 18.41
N ILE A 857 1.51 -36.68 18.52
CA ILE A 857 0.33 -35.81 18.69
C ILE A 857 0.28 -34.88 17.48
N THR A 858 -0.87 -34.82 16.81
CA THR A 858 -1.08 -33.89 15.69
C THR A 858 -2.02 -32.78 16.16
N PHE A 859 -1.59 -31.54 16.03
CA PHE A 859 -2.40 -30.38 16.38
C PHE A 859 -3.14 -29.88 15.13
N LEU A 860 -4.46 -30.05 15.13
CA LEU A 860 -5.29 -29.68 13.98
C LEU A 860 -5.63 -28.19 14.02
N VAL A 861 -5.39 -27.51 12.89
CA VAL A 861 -5.79 -26.10 12.69
C VAL A 861 -7.31 -26.03 12.57
N THR A 862 -7.96 -25.34 13.52
CA THR A 862 -9.41 -25.06 13.44
C THR A 862 -9.65 -23.81 12.62
N LYS A 863 -10.41 -23.93 11.53
CA LYS A 863 -10.90 -22.79 10.75
C LYS A 863 -12.24 -22.32 11.32
N ASP A 864 -12.29 -21.13 11.91
CA ASP A 864 -13.51 -20.44 12.36
C ASP A 864 -13.53 -19.05 11.72
N THR A 865 -14.71 -18.48 11.48
CA THR A 865 -14.84 -17.12 10.91
C THR A 865 -14.49 -16.04 11.92
N ARG A 866 -14.50 -16.35 13.22
CA ARG A 866 -14.27 -15.40 14.32
C ARG A 866 -12.82 -15.34 14.76
N TYR A 867 -12.00 -16.36 14.47
CA TYR A 867 -10.60 -16.44 14.86
C TYR A 867 -9.80 -17.42 14.00
N ASN A 868 -8.48 -17.21 13.92
CA ASN A 868 -7.53 -18.20 13.44
C ASN A 868 -6.74 -18.78 14.62
N VAL A 869 -6.60 -20.11 14.66
CA VAL A 869 -5.76 -20.81 15.65
C VAL A 869 -4.79 -21.74 14.94
N SER A 870 -3.50 -21.62 15.24
CA SER A 870 -2.43 -22.49 14.77
C SER A 870 -1.53 -22.92 15.92
N PHE A 871 -0.65 -23.89 15.66
CA PHE A 871 0.18 -24.54 16.67
C PHE A 871 1.64 -24.64 16.21
N ASP A 872 2.57 -24.42 17.13
CA ASP A 872 4.00 -24.63 16.91
C ASP A 872 4.57 -25.54 18.01
N PRO A 873 4.99 -26.78 17.68
CA PRO A 873 4.95 -27.42 16.37
C PRO A 873 3.55 -27.96 16.00
N GLU A 874 3.23 -28.10 14.71
CA GLU A 874 1.97 -28.72 14.23
C GLU A 874 1.89 -30.24 14.47
N VAL A 875 3.04 -30.91 14.47
CA VAL A 875 3.17 -32.34 14.78
C VAL A 875 4.25 -32.53 15.82
N LEU A 876 3.90 -33.12 16.95
CA LEU A 876 4.82 -33.41 18.05
C LEU A 876 5.08 -34.90 18.15
N VAL A 877 6.34 -35.30 17.98
CA VAL A 877 6.82 -36.67 18.23
C VAL A 877 7.60 -36.68 19.55
N LEU A 878 7.02 -37.30 20.59
CA LEU A 878 7.53 -37.27 21.95
C LEU A 878 7.95 -38.66 22.43
N LYS A 879 9.27 -38.88 22.51
CA LYS A 879 9.87 -40.11 23.03
C LYS A 879 9.64 -40.26 24.55
N SER A 880 9.80 -41.49 25.05
CA SER A 880 9.73 -41.78 26.49
C SER A 880 10.58 -40.84 27.35
N ASN A 881 10.03 -40.40 28.49
CA ASN A 881 10.65 -39.49 29.46
C ASN A 881 11.10 -38.14 28.87
N LYS A 882 10.38 -37.63 27.88
CA LYS A 882 10.56 -36.29 27.31
C LYS A 882 9.31 -35.43 27.53
N CYS A 883 9.49 -34.13 27.58
CA CYS A 883 8.42 -33.13 27.49
C CYS A 883 8.72 -32.10 26.40
N CYS A 884 7.70 -31.40 25.93
CA CYS A 884 7.81 -30.38 24.91
C CYS A 884 6.89 -29.19 25.24
N GLN A 885 7.36 -27.98 24.92
CA GLN A 885 6.54 -26.77 24.92
C GLN A 885 5.80 -26.66 23.59
N VAL A 886 4.49 -26.52 23.64
CA VAL A 886 3.62 -26.33 22.49
C VAL A 886 3.03 -24.93 22.58
N LYS A 887 3.20 -24.15 21.51
CA LYS A 887 2.65 -22.79 21.41
C LYS A 887 1.33 -22.83 20.67
N VAL A 888 0.32 -22.18 21.21
CA VAL A 888 -0.97 -21.94 20.53
C VAL A 888 -0.99 -20.49 20.08
N LEU A 889 -1.02 -20.27 18.78
CA LEU A 889 -1.09 -18.95 18.18
C LEU A 889 -2.55 -18.66 17.83
N LEU A 890 -3.14 -17.63 18.43
CA LEU A 890 -4.54 -17.26 18.24
C LEU A 890 -4.65 -15.82 17.76
N MET A 891 -5.38 -15.61 16.67
CA MET A 891 -5.70 -14.29 16.13
C MET A 891 -7.22 -14.11 16.07
N PRO A 892 -7.83 -13.25 16.90
CA PRO A 892 -9.24 -12.94 16.79
C PRO A 892 -9.51 -12.06 15.57
N LEU A 893 -10.55 -12.39 14.80
CA LEU A 893 -10.94 -11.72 13.56
C LEU A 893 -12.16 -10.80 13.74
N CYS A 894 -12.92 -10.99 14.82
CA CYS A 894 -14.05 -10.14 15.18
C CYS A 894 -14.23 -10.06 16.70
N THR A 895 -15.22 -9.28 17.13
CA THR A 895 -15.64 -9.15 18.53
C THR A 895 -16.43 -10.39 18.93
N PHE A 896 -15.83 -11.31 19.67
CA PHE A 896 -16.47 -12.48 20.28
C PHE A 896 -15.93 -12.79 21.69
N SER A 897 -16.71 -13.56 22.45
CA SER A 897 -16.30 -14.15 23.72
C SER A 897 -16.80 -15.60 23.79
N SER A 898 -15.89 -16.58 23.83
CA SER A 898 -16.24 -18.00 23.79
C SER A 898 -15.12 -18.89 24.36
N GLN A 899 -15.49 -20.12 24.74
CA GLN A 899 -14.53 -21.20 24.96
C GLN A 899 -14.38 -22.02 23.66
N ILE A 900 -13.17 -22.08 23.12
CA ILE A 900 -12.83 -22.79 21.90
C ILE A 900 -12.42 -24.21 22.26
N PRO A 901 -13.16 -25.25 21.85
CA PRO A 901 -12.73 -26.64 22.02
C PRO A 901 -11.63 -26.98 21.02
N LEU A 902 -10.54 -27.58 21.50
CA LEU A 902 -9.43 -28.06 20.71
C LEU A 902 -9.28 -29.57 20.93
N THR A 903 -9.31 -30.35 19.85
CA THR A 903 -9.20 -31.81 19.92
C THR A 903 -7.99 -32.28 19.14
N PHE A 904 -7.08 -33.00 19.80
CA PHE A 904 -5.80 -33.44 19.23
C PHE A 904 -5.76 -34.96 19.13
N PRO A 905 -5.73 -35.54 17.92
CA PRO A 905 -5.51 -36.97 17.74
C PRO A 905 -4.12 -37.37 18.25
N VAL A 906 -4.08 -38.53 18.93
CA VAL A 906 -2.87 -39.09 19.52
C VAL A 906 -2.67 -40.51 18.99
N SER A 907 -1.42 -40.83 18.66
CA SER A 907 -1.01 -42.19 18.31
C SER A 907 0.16 -42.65 19.17
N ILE A 908 0.10 -43.89 19.63
CA ILE A 908 1.16 -44.56 20.40
C ILE A 908 1.55 -45.81 19.62
N ASN A 909 2.81 -45.95 19.21
CA ASN A 909 3.27 -47.05 18.34
C ASN A 909 2.41 -47.24 17.08
N ASN A 910 2.07 -46.14 16.40
CA ASN A 910 1.21 -46.13 15.21
C ASN A 910 -0.22 -46.67 15.43
N LYS A 911 -0.67 -46.82 16.69
CA LYS A 911 -2.06 -47.11 17.03
C LYS A 911 -2.75 -45.86 17.55
N SER A 912 -3.88 -45.50 16.95
CA SER A 912 -4.71 -44.38 17.41
C SER A 912 -5.28 -44.68 18.80
N VAL A 913 -5.20 -43.70 19.70
CA VAL A 913 -5.79 -43.74 21.05
C VAL A 913 -6.77 -42.58 21.22
N THR A 914 -7.41 -42.49 22.39
CA THR A 914 -8.34 -41.40 22.70
C THR A 914 -7.68 -40.03 22.51
N PRO A 915 -8.31 -39.12 21.74
CA PRO A 915 -7.75 -37.80 21.49
C PRO A 915 -7.71 -36.98 22.77
N LEU A 916 -6.79 -36.01 22.81
CA LEU A 916 -6.74 -35.02 23.89
C LEU A 916 -7.72 -33.90 23.59
N GLU A 917 -8.36 -33.38 24.62
CA GLU A 917 -9.33 -32.29 24.55
C GLU A 917 -8.86 -31.13 25.44
N PHE A 918 -8.68 -29.97 24.82
CA PHE A 918 -8.30 -28.74 25.46
C PHE A 918 -9.39 -27.69 25.22
N LYS A 919 -9.43 -26.67 26.07
CA LYS A 919 -10.29 -25.50 25.87
C LYS A 919 -9.45 -24.24 25.91
N VAL A 920 -9.71 -23.31 25.00
CA VAL A 920 -9.12 -21.96 25.03
C VAL A 920 -10.23 -20.97 25.39
N ALA A 921 -10.12 -20.32 26.55
CA ALA A 921 -11.03 -19.24 26.93
C ALA A 921 -10.54 -17.94 26.28
N VAL A 922 -11.39 -17.35 25.44
CA VAL A 922 -11.05 -16.13 24.69
C VAL A 922 -12.14 -15.09 24.86
N THR A 923 -11.72 -13.88 25.21
CA THR A 923 -12.54 -12.68 25.15
C THR A 923 -11.76 -11.64 24.33
N SER A 924 -12.33 -11.22 23.22
CA SER A 924 -11.74 -10.18 22.38
C SER A 924 -12.21 -8.77 22.78
N ALA A 925 -11.49 -7.75 22.34
CA ALA A 925 -11.88 -6.36 22.50
C ALA A 925 -13.08 -6.03 21.61
N GLU A 926 -13.92 -5.09 22.05
CA GLU A 926 -15.00 -4.57 21.21
C GLU A 926 -14.42 -3.80 20.02
N SER A 927 -14.93 -4.08 18.83
CA SER A 927 -14.59 -3.35 17.63
C SER A 927 -15.74 -3.33 16.64
N LEU A 928 -15.52 -2.59 15.55
CA LEU A 928 -16.40 -2.56 14.40
C LEU A 928 -16.34 -3.85 13.56
N SER A 929 -15.45 -4.80 13.83
CA SER A 929 -15.53 -6.17 13.28
C SER A 929 -16.48 -7.00 14.13
N LEU A 930 -17.68 -7.22 13.64
CA LEU A 930 -18.80 -7.86 14.34
C LEU A 930 -18.75 -9.39 14.20
N ASP A 931 -19.23 -10.10 15.22
CA ASP A 931 -19.41 -11.56 15.16
C ASP A 931 -20.43 -11.92 14.07
N PRO A 932 -20.03 -12.69 13.03
CA PRO A 932 -20.96 -13.12 11.99
C PRO A 932 -22.14 -13.96 12.51
N THR A 933 -21.97 -14.65 13.64
CA THR A 933 -23.00 -15.53 14.20
C THR A 933 -24.16 -14.77 14.85
N LEU A 934 -23.98 -13.48 15.13
CA LEU A 934 -25.03 -12.60 15.66
C LEU A 934 -25.92 -11.99 14.58
N LEU A 935 -25.59 -12.25 13.31
CA LEU A 935 -26.34 -11.76 12.15
C LEU A 935 -27.25 -12.88 11.62
N ASP A 936 -28.56 -12.68 11.75
CA ASP A 936 -29.57 -13.60 11.25
C ASP A 936 -30.23 -13.04 9.98
N PHE A 937 -30.23 -13.79 8.88
CA PHE A 937 -30.82 -13.38 7.62
C PHE A 937 -32.26 -13.89 7.55
N ASN A 938 -33.24 -12.98 7.65
CA ASN A 938 -34.64 -13.37 7.62
C ASN A 938 -35.09 -13.61 6.17
N GLU A 939 -35.46 -14.85 5.83
CA GLU A 939 -35.87 -15.27 4.47
C GLU A 939 -37.08 -14.49 3.93
N THR A 940 -37.87 -13.87 4.80
CA THR A 940 -39.15 -13.21 4.47
C THR A 940 -39.03 -11.76 3.98
N LEU A 941 -37.83 -11.17 3.97
CA LEU A 941 -37.59 -9.77 3.55
C LEU A 941 -36.83 -9.64 2.22
N LYS A 942 -36.89 -10.66 1.36
CA LYS A 942 -36.44 -10.58 -0.04
C LYS A 942 -37.45 -9.79 -0.88
N THR A 943 -37.52 -8.48 -0.69
CA THR A 943 -38.31 -7.58 -1.55
C THR A 943 -37.44 -6.44 -2.07
N ASN A 944 -37.18 -6.49 -3.39
CA ASN A 944 -36.76 -5.39 -4.27
C ASN A 944 -35.51 -4.57 -3.89
N PHE A 945 -34.39 -5.21 -3.59
CA PHE A 945 -33.07 -4.58 -3.69
C PHE A 945 -32.11 -5.49 -4.47
N THR A 946 -31.18 -4.86 -5.21
CA THR A 946 -30.14 -5.48 -6.05
C THR A 946 -29.38 -6.59 -5.31
N GLU A 947 -28.81 -7.54 -6.06
CA GLU A 947 -28.19 -8.81 -5.59
C GLU A 947 -27.16 -8.68 -4.44
N ASP A 948 -26.65 -7.47 -4.14
CA ASP A 948 -25.62 -7.19 -3.12
C ASP A 948 -26.15 -6.67 -1.76
N VAL A 949 -27.46 -6.52 -1.56
CA VAL A 949 -28.04 -5.94 -0.32
C VAL A 949 -29.15 -6.83 0.26
N CYS A 950 -29.06 -7.15 1.55
CA CYS A 950 -30.03 -7.96 2.29
C CYS A 950 -30.50 -7.26 3.58
N ILE A 951 -31.67 -7.62 4.07
CA ILE A 951 -32.16 -7.20 5.40
C ILE A 951 -31.95 -8.36 6.37
N GLY A 952 -31.27 -8.10 7.49
CA GLY A 952 -31.01 -9.07 8.54
C GLY A 952 -31.48 -8.58 9.91
N ARG A 953 -31.20 -9.39 10.93
CA ARG A 953 -31.31 -9.02 12.34
C ARG A 953 -29.93 -9.10 12.99
N PHE A 954 -29.52 -8.02 13.63
CA PHE A 954 -28.32 -7.98 14.48
C PHE A 954 -28.75 -7.59 15.88
N ASN A 955 -28.52 -8.46 16.87
CA ASN A 955 -28.98 -8.26 18.26
C ASN A 955 -30.47 -7.87 18.36
N ASN A 956 -31.35 -8.61 17.68
CA ASN A 956 -32.80 -8.35 17.59
C ASN A 956 -33.23 -7.02 16.95
N LYS A 957 -32.32 -6.27 16.31
CA LYS A 957 -32.65 -5.07 15.53
C LYS A 957 -32.57 -5.37 14.04
N SER A 958 -33.55 -4.87 13.27
CA SER A 958 -33.50 -4.95 11.81
C SER A 958 -32.34 -4.12 11.27
N VAL A 959 -31.51 -4.73 10.44
CA VAL A 959 -30.30 -4.12 9.85
C VAL A 959 -30.27 -4.34 8.34
N LYS A 960 -29.69 -3.38 7.62
CA LYS A 960 -29.32 -3.55 6.21
C LYS A 960 -27.89 -4.09 6.16
N VAL A 961 -27.69 -5.11 5.35
CA VAL A 961 -26.41 -5.80 5.19
C VAL A 961 -26.03 -5.69 3.72
N ARG A 962 -24.93 -5.01 3.41
CA ARG A 962 -24.44 -4.83 2.05
C ARG A 962 -23.13 -5.58 1.85
N ASN A 963 -23.02 -6.38 0.80
CA ASN A 963 -21.75 -6.96 0.38
C ASN A 963 -20.87 -5.87 -0.22
N ILE A 964 -19.64 -5.73 0.28
CA ILE A 964 -18.65 -4.77 -0.21
C ILE A 964 -17.43 -5.46 -0.84
N GLY A 965 -17.54 -6.75 -1.16
CA GLY A 965 -16.56 -7.51 -1.93
C GLY A 965 -15.60 -8.36 -1.09
N PHE A 966 -14.63 -8.97 -1.78
CA PHE A 966 -13.65 -9.88 -1.19
C PHE A 966 -12.53 -9.14 -0.45
N PHE A 967 -12.13 -9.69 0.70
CA PHE A 967 -11.05 -9.17 1.51
C PHE A 967 -9.74 -9.95 1.28
N ASP A 968 -8.69 -9.25 0.83
CA ASP A 968 -7.33 -9.78 0.76
C ASP A 968 -6.48 -9.25 1.92
N TYR A 969 -6.01 -10.16 2.78
CA TYR A 969 -5.23 -9.87 3.97
C TYR A 969 -3.80 -9.37 3.67
N LYS A 970 -3.34 -9.43 2.41
CA LYS A 970 -1.97 -9.08 2.00
C LYS A 970 -1.74 -7.61 1.61
N GLN A 971 -2.73 -6.73 1.73
CA GLN A 971 -2.53 -5.30 1.44
C GLN A 971 -1.87 -4.54 2.61
N SER A 972 -0.91 -3.67 2.28
CA SER A 972 -0.15 -2.82 3.22
C SER A 972 -1.04 -1.92 4.09
N GLU A 973 -0.64 -1.69 5.34
CA GLU A 973 -1.34 -0.81 6.31
C GLU A 973 -1.64 0.60 5.77
N GLU A 974 -0.82 1.15 4.85
CA GLU A 974 -1.08 2.46 4.24
C GLU A 974 -2.31 2.47 3.30
N LYS A 975 -2.67 1.36 2.65
CA LYS A 975 -3.90 1.27 1.83
C LYS A 975 -5.17 1.16 2.69
N ARG A 976 -5.03 0.66 3.92
CA ARG A 976 -6.11 0.46 4.90
C ARG A 976 -6.71 1.78 5.42
N SER A 977 -5.99 2.91 5.32
CA SER A 977 -6.36 4.15 6.02
C SER A 977 -7.29 5.10 5.25
N TYR A 978 -7.46 4.96 3.93
CA TYR A 978 -8.10 5.99 3.08
C TYR A 978 -9.43 5.59 2.46
N GLU A 979 -9.74 4.29 2.43
CA GLU A 979 -10.91 3.69 1.75
C GLU A 979 -11.80 2.89 2.73
N ASP A 980 -11.56 2.98 4.05
CA ASP A 980 -12.23 2.13 5.04
C ASP A 980 -13.50 2.82 5.61
N PRO A 981 -14.72 2.27 5.35
CA PRO A 981 -15.97 2.76 5.95
C PRO A 981 -15.92 2.82 7.49
N LEU A 982 -15.01 2.07 8.11
CA LEU A 982 -14.76 2.09 9.55
C LEU A 982 -14.35 3.48 10.09
N VAL A 983 -13.71 4.33 9.28
CA VAL A 983 -13.30 5.69 9.70
C VAL A 983 -14.51 6.61 9.92
N ILE A 984 -15.59 6.41 9.18
CA ILE A 984 -16.83 7.20 9.27
C ILE A 984 -17.66 6.75 10.48
N LEU A 985 -17.69 5.44 10.68
CA LEU A 985 -18.29 4.76 11.82
C LEU A 985 -17.79 5.33 13.15
N GLU A 986 -16.48 5.53 13.28
CA GLU A 986 -15.86 6.12 14.47
C GLU A 986 -16.16 7.62 14.63
N ALA A 987 -16.21 8.35 13.51
CA ALA A 987 -16.40 9.80 13.53
C ALA A 987 -17.85 10.23 13.81
N PHE A 988 -18.85 9.43 13.40
CA PHE A 988 -20.27 9.81 13.46
C PHE A 988 -21.24 8.74 14.04
N PRO A 989 -20.97 8.15 15.22
CA PRO A 989 -21.71 7.00 15.74
C PRO A 989 -23.21 7.25 16.05
N ASN A 990 -23.63 8.51 16.23
CA ASN A 990 -25.00 8.87 16.61
C ASN A 990 -25.50 10.16 15.91
N ASN A 991 -25.38 10.24 14.58
CA ASN A 991 -25.89 11.39 13.83
C ASN A 991 -27.34 11.15 13.35
N PRO A 992 -28.29 12.10 13.55
CA PRO A 992 -29.68 11.92 13.13
C PRO A 992 -29.92 12.04 11.63
N PHE A 993 -28.98 12.61 10.86
CA PHE A 993 -29.08 12.84 9.42
C PHE A 993 -28.11 11.98 8.59
N LEU A 994 -27.27 11.16 9.23
CA LEU A 994 -26.46 10.13 8.57
C LEU A 994 -26.97 8.75 8.98
N VAL A 995 -26.85 7.78 8.07
CA VAL A 995 -27.17 6.39 8.37
C VAL A 995 -26.25 5.87 9.47
N LYS A 996 -26.85 5.25 10.49
CA LYS A 996 -26.11 4.57 11.55
C LYS A 996 -25.48 3.31 11.00
N TYR A 997 -24.17 3.25 11.08
CA TYR A 997 -23.40 2.05 10.81
C TYR A 997 -23.22 1.28 12.13
N PHE A 998 -23.34 -0.05 12.08
CA PHE A 998 -23.09 -0.92 13.24
C PHE A 998 -21.69 -1.54 13.21
N GLY A 999 -21.15 -1.77 12.02
CA GLY A 999 -19.83 -2.38 11.83
C GLY A 999 -19.79 -3.23 10.57
N MET A 1000 -18.80 -4.09 10.49
CA MET A 1000 -18.53 -4.98 9.39
C MET A 1000 -18.47 -6.42 9.85
N VAL A 1001 -19.04 -7.31 9.05
CA VAL A 1001 -19.02 -8.75 9.25
C VAL A 1001 -18.18 -9.36 8.13
N THR A 1002 -17.25 -10.26 8.48
CA THR A 1002 -16.48 -11.01 7.47
C THR A 1002 -16.97 -12.45 7.44
N MET A 1003 -17.49 -12.89 6.29
CA MET A 1003 -17.98 -14.26 6.08
C MET A 1003 -17.43 -14.80 4.77
N LYS A 1004 -16.84 -16.01 4.79
CA LYS A 1004 -16.35 -16.70 3.58
C LYS A 1004 -15.46 -15.80 2.68
N SER A 1005 -14.59 -15.00 3.31
CA SER A 1005 -13.70 -14.03 2.63
C SER A 1005 -14.38 -12.83 1.97
N ALA A 1006 -15.70 -12.68 2.08
CA ALA A 1006 -16.43 -11.47 1.72
C ALA A 1006 -16.67 -10.59 2.95
N ARG A 1007 -16.66 -9.27 2.74
CA ARG A 1007 -16.98 -8.27 3.76
C ARG A 1007 -18.39 -7.75 3.56
N TYR A 1008 -19.11 -7.65 4.66
CA TYR A 1008 -20.46 -7.15 4.71
C TYR A 1008 -20.51 -5.93 5.63
N LEU A 1009 -21.01 -4.81 5.11
CA LEU A 1009 -21.26 -3.61 5.90
C LEU A 1009 -22.67 -3.71 6.51
N VAL A 1010 -22.75 -3.58 7.82
CA VAL A 1010 -24.01 -3.66 8.58
C VAL A 1010 -24.42 -2.25 9.00
N THR A 1011 -25.57 -1.80 8.53
CA THR A 1011 -26.14 -0.47 8.84
C THR A 1011 -27.57 -0.60 9.37
N GLU A 1012 -28.13 0.49 9.89
CA GLU A 1012 -29.56 0.53 10.19
C GLU A 1012 -30.40 0.25 8.93
N TYR A 1013 -31.48 -0.50 9.12
CA TYR A 1013 -32.50 -0.68 8.11
C TYR A 1013 -33.51 0.45 8.20
N VAL A 1014 -33.80 1.08 7.05
CA VAL A 1014 -34.74 2.20 6.95
C VAL A 1014 -35.97 1.74 6.15
N PRO A 1015 -37.15 1.58 6.78
CA PRO A 1015 -38.30 0.88 6.17
C PRO A 1015 -38.92 1.57 4.94
N LEU A 1016 -38.89 2.90 4.86
CA LEU A 1016 -39.52 3.63 3.74
C LEU A 1016 -38.65 3.64 2.47
N GLY A 1017 -37.46 3.01 2.50
CA GLY A 1017 -36.58 2.88 1.35
C GLY A 1017 -35.85 4.19 0.99
N THR A 1018 -35.41 4.25 -0.27
CA THR A 1018 -34.61 5.37 -0.80
C THR A 1018 -35.47 6.42 -1.49
N MET A 1019 -34.95 7.64 -1.65
CA MET A 1019 -35.60 8.68 -2.44
C MET A 1019 -35.73 8.27 -3.92
N GLN A 1020 -34.81 7.46 -4.45
CA GLN A 1020 -34.96 6.88 -5.79
C GLN A 1020 -36.21 6.00 -5.89
N ASN A 1021 -36.50 5.17 -4.88
CA ASN A 1021 -37.72 4.36 -4.87
C ASN A 1021 -38.98 5.25 -4.89
N ALA A 1022 -38.96 6.39 -4.18
CA ALA A 1022 -40.06 7.34 -4.20
C ALA A 1022 -40.22 8.04 -5.57
N ILE A 1023 -39.11 8.37 -6.24
CA ILE A 1023 -39.11 8.94 -7.60
C ILE A 1023 -39.65 7.92 -8.62
N ASP A 1024 -39.15 6.68 -8.59
CA ASP A 1024 -39.56 5.62 -9.52
C ASP A 1024 -41.04 5.25 -9.33
N ALA A 1025 -41.52 5.25 -8.08
CA ALA A 1025 -42.92 5.04 -7.74
C ALA A 1025 -43.81 6.27 -8.04
N LYS A 1026 -43.24 7.39 -8.49
CA LYS A 1026 -43.94 8.66 -8.72
C LYS A 1026 -44.77 9.10 -7.50
N ALA A 1027 -44.18 8.97 -6.31
CA ALA A 1027 -44.85 9.30 -5.06
C ALA A 1027 -45.29 10.77 -5.05
N ASN A 1028 -46.51 11.03 -4.55
CA ASN A 1028 -47.03 12.39 -4.48
C ASN A 1028 -46.68 13.06 -3.15
N TYR A 1029 -45.43 13.49 -3.00
CA TYR A 1029 -44.97 14.15 -1.77
C TYR A 1029 -45.27 15.65 -1.76
N PRO A 1030 -45.84 16.18 -0.65
CA PRO A 1030 -46.12 17.60 -0.55
C PRO A 1030 -44.81 18.39 -0.57
N PHE A 1031 -44.87 19.60 -1.12
CA PHE A 1031 -43.71 20.48 -1.25
C PHE A 1031 -42.93 20.67 0.07
N LYS A 1032 -43.66 20.85 1.19
CA LYS A 1032 -43.07 21.00 2.53
C LYS A 1032 -42.19 19.82 2.92
N LEU A 1033 -42.59 18.59 2.56
CA LEU A 1033 -41.78 17.40 2.81
C LEU A 1033 -40.54 17.37 1.90
N LYS A 1034 -40.70 17.65 0.60
CA LYS A 1034 -39.57 17.69 -0.35
C LYS A 1034 -38.51 18.73 0.05
N ALA A 1035 -38.94 19.92 0.47
CA ALA A 1035 -38.07 20.97 0.98
C ALA A 1035 -37.37 20.56 2.29
N ARG A 1036 -38.08 19.84 3.18
CA ARG A 1036 -37.50 19.31 4.41
C ARG A 1036 -36.43 18.25 4.14
N ILE A 1037 -36.68 17.33 3.20
CA ILE A 1037 -35.69 16.33 2.76
C ILE A 1037 -34.42 17.03 2.26
N CYS A 1038 -34.55 18.07 1.43
CA CYS A 1038 -33.41 18.88 0.97
C CYS A 1038 -32.64 19.51 2.14
N GLN A 1039 -33.34 20.03 3.15
CA GLN A 1039 -32.72 20.60 4.35
C GLN A 1039 -31.96 19.55 5.16
N ASP A 1040 -32.54 18.36 5.35
CA ASP A 1040 -31.97 17.28 6.14
C ASP A 1040 -30.68 16.74 5.49
N ILE A 1041 -30.67 16.48 4.16
CA ILE A 1041 -29.47 16.01 3.44
C ILE A 1041 -28.38 17.09 3.37
N THR A 1042 -28.75 18.38 3.28
CA THR A 1042 -27.80 19.49 3.33
C THR A 1042 -27.19 19.62 4.73
N THR A 1043 -27.98 19.36 5.77
CA THR A 1043 -27.48 19.32 7.16
C THR A 1043 -26.50 18.15 7.34
N ALA A 1044 -26.81 16.97 6.81
CA ALA A 1044 -25.90 15.83 6.82
C ALA A 1044 -24.55 16.16 6.16
N LEU A 1045 -24.58 16.78 4.97
CA LEU A 1045 -23.38 17.17 4.25
C LEU A 1045 -22.56 18.25 4.98
N SER A 1046 -23.23 19.23 5.59
CA SER A 1046 -22.57 20.26 6.40
C SER A 1046 -21.75 19.65 7.54
N ILE A 1047 -22.29 18.61 8.19
CA ILE A 1047 -21.60 17.89 9.26
C ILE A 1047 -20.37 17.16 8.72
N LEU A 1048 -20.47 16.48 7.57
CA LEU A 1048 -19.34 15.82 6.92
C LEU A 1048 -18.22 16.81 6.56
N HIS A 1049 -18.57 17.92 5.88
CA HIS A 1049 -17.61 18.93 5.45
C HIS A 1049 -16.92 19.62 6.62
N THR A 1050 -17.63 19.89 7.73
CA THR A 1050 -17.04 20.46 8.96
C THR A 1050 -15.96 19.57 9.56
N HIS A 1051 -16.06 18.25 9.35
CA HIS A 1051 -15.08 17.26 9.81
C HIS A 1051 -14.09 16.84 8.70
N ASN A 1052 -14.03 17.56 7.58
CA ASN A 1052 -13.17 17.30 6.43
C ASN A 1052 -13.41 15.93 5.73
N PHE A 1053 -14.64 15.45 5.75
CA PHE A 1053 -15.07 14.30 4.95
C PHE A 1053 -15.73 14.76 3.65
N LEU A 1054 -15.39 14.09 2.55
CA LEU A 1054 -16.12 14.19 1.28
C LEU A 1054 -17.05 12.99 1.14
N HIS A 1055 -18.23 13.21 0.56
CA HIS A 1055 -19.19 12.15 0.30
C HIS A 1055 -18.95 11.46 -1.04
N LEU A 1056 -18.75 12.24 -2.11
CA LEU A 1056 -18.49 11.84 -3.50
C LEU A 1056 -19.55 10.95 -4.18
N ASN A 1057 -20.69 10.71 -3.53
CA ASN A 1057 -21.74 9.82 -4.02
C ASN A 1057 -23.15 10.27 -3.56
N ILE A 1058 -23.43 11.57 -3.67
CA ILE A 1058 -24.74 12.12 -3.29
C ILE A 1058 -25.71 11.94 -4.46
N LYS A 1059 -26.71 11.10 -4.29
CA LYS A 1059 -27.77 10.81 -5.28
C LYS A 1059 -29.03 10.28 -4.59
N PRO A 1060 -30.21 10.29 -5.24
CA PRO A 1060 -31.46 9.84 -4.61
C PRO A 1060 -31.44 8.41 -4.07
N SER A 1061 -30.66 7.49 -4.66
CA SER A 1061 -30.53 6.11 -4.14
C SER A 1061 -29.75 6.02 -2.83
N ASN A 1062 -29.02 7.07 -2.45
CA ASN A 1062 -28.29 7.19 -1.19
C ASN A 1062 -28.97 8.12 -0.18
N ILE A 1063 -30.20 8.57 -0.46
CA ILE A 1063 -31.03 9.34 0.49
C ILE A 1063 -32.12 8.40 1.01
N LEU A 1064 -32.13 8.10 2.30
CA LEU A 1064 -33.09 7.20 2.95
C LEU A 1064 -34.10 7.99 3.78
N LEU A 1065 -35.35 7.53 3.81
CA LEU A 1065 -36.42 8.21 4.54
C LEU A 1065 -36.80 7.43 5.80
N LEU A 1066 -36.52 7.98 6.98
CA LEU A 1066 -36.86 7.35 8.26
C LEU A 1066 -38.20 7.88 8.78
N GLY A 1067 -39.20 7.00 8.92
CA GLY A 1067 -40.53 7.29 9.49
C GLY A 1067 -41.40 6.04 9.48
N GLU A 1068 -42.45 6.00 10.30
CA GLU A 1068 -43.34 4.83 10.39
C GLU A 1068 -44.58 4.95 9.49
N ASP A 1069 -45.11 6.17 9.30
CA ASP A 1069 -46.31 6.41 8.50
C ASP A 1069 -46.26 7.79 7.84
N LEU A 1070 -46.26 7.83 6.51
CA LEU A 1070 -46.29 9.07 5.72
C LEU A 1070 -47.67 9.75 5.73
N SER A 1071 -48.70 9.07 6.24
CA SER A 1071 -50.07 9.56 6.33
C SER A 1071 -50.41 10.26 7.66
N ASP A 1072 -49.55 10.12 8.67
CA ASP A 1072 -49.68 10.85 9.94
C ASP A 1072 -49.01 12.23 9.84
N PRO A 1073 -49.77 13.34 9.84
CA PRO A 1073 -49.21 14.70 9.79
C PRO A 1073 -48.35 15.07 11.01
N GLN A 1074 -48.39 14.29 12.11
CA GLN A 1074 -47.53 14.49 13.28
C GLN A 1074 -46.20 13.74 13.18
N ASN A 1075 -46.06 12.80 12.23
CA ASN A 1075 -44.88 11.95 12.08
C ASN A 1075 -44.13 12.26 10.78
N ILE A 1076 -43.48 13.44 10.73
CA ILE A 1076 -42.74 13.90 9.55
C ILE A 1076 -41.47 13.03 9.39
N PRO A 1077 -41.30 12.34 8.26
CA PRO A 1077 -40.12 11.50 8.04
C PRO A 1077 -38.84 12.35 7.96
N VAL A 1078 -37.74 11.81 8.49
CA VAL A 1078 -36.41 12.44 8.48
C VAL A 1078 -35.59 11.83 7.35
N ALA A 1079 -34.96 12.66 6.53
CA ALA A 1079 -34.04 12.16 5.51
C ALA A 1079 -32.64 11.90 6.10
N LYS A 1080 -32.08 10.74 5.80
CA LYS A 1080 -30.71 10.35 6.16
C LYS A 1080 -29.87 10.11 4.92
N LEU A 1081 -28.64 10.61 4.94
CA LEU A 1081 -27.67 10.41 3.88
C LEU A 1081 -26.83 9.15 4.15
N ALA A 1082 -26.76 8.25 3.16
CA ALA A 1082 -26.12 6.94 3.22
C ALA A 1082 -24.87 6.86 2.33
N ASP A 1083 -24.03 5.86 2.54
CA ASP A 1083 -22.88 5.55 1.67
C ASP A 1083 -21.90 6.73 1.46
N ALA A 1084 -21.70 7.54 2.51
CA ALA A 1084 -20.59 8.51 2.56
C ALA A 1084 -19.24 7.78 2.66
N GLY A 1085 -18.09 8.40 2.30
CA GLY A 1085 -16.83 7.85 2.82
C GLY A 1085 -15.46 8.09 2.23
N TYR A 1086 -15.04 9.33 1.96
CA TYR A 1086 -13.61 9.60 1.74
C TYR A 1086 -13.09 10.70 2.69
N LYS A 1087 -12.19 10.32 3.62
CA LYS A 1087 -11.48 11.28 4.48
C LYS A 1087 -10.42 12.01 3.64
N TYR A 1088 -10.62 13.31 3.44
CA TYR A 1088 -9.75 14.11 2.58
C TYR A 1088 -8.57 14.69 3.38
N HIS A 1089 -7.35 14.21 3.12
CA HIS A 1089 -6.13 14.91 3.53
C HIS A 1089 -5.71 15.88 2.42
N ILE A 1090 -5.59 17.17 2.77
CA ILE A 1090 -5.29 18.32 1.90
C ILE A 1090 -4.08 18.12 0.97
N ASN A 1091 -3.22 17.12 1.24
CA ASN A 1091 -1.93 16.94 0.55
C ASN A 1091 -1.69 15.60 -0.20
N LYS A 1092 -2.65 14.65 -0.32
CA LYS A 1092 -2.34 13.30 -0.88
C LYS A 1092 -3.15 12.78 -2.07
N PHE A 1093 -4.26 13.40 -2.47
CA PHE A 1093 -5.04 12.97 -3.65
C PHE A 1093 -4.62 13.69 -4.95
N PHE A 1094 -3.32 13.66 -5.27
CA PHE A 1094 -2.80 14.44 -6.39
C PHE A 1094 -2.76 13.72 -7.75
N ASN A 1095 -2.98 12.40 -7.87
CA ASN A 1095 -2.78 11.70 -9.16
C ASN A 1095 -3.58 10.39 -9.40
N LYS A 1096 -4.66 10.09 -8.67
CA LYS A 1096 -5.43 8.84 -8.89
C LYS A 1096 -6.75 9.16 -9.61
N LYS A 1097 -6.95 8.65 -10.84
CA LYS A 1097 -8.30 8.51 -11.42
C LYS A 1097 -9.10 7.64 -10.46
N ILE A 1098 -10.14 8.19 -9.84
CA ILE A 1098 -11.08 7.37 -9.08
C ILE A 1098 -11.88 6.57 -10.11
N GLU A 1099 -11.81 5.24 -10.04
CA GLU A 1099 -12.74 4.35 -10.77
C GLU A 1099 -14.13 4.51 -10.14
N VAL A 1100 -14.79 5.62 -10.45
CA VAL A 1100 -16.20 5.81 -10.11
C VAL A 1100 -17.00 5.04 -11.14
N VAL A 1101 -17.34 3.79 -10.84
CA VAL A 1101 -18.32 2.99 -11.59
C VAL A 1101 -19.71 3.51 -11.24
N GLU A 1102 -20.07 4.74 -11.62
CA GLU A 1102 -21.39 5.29 -11.27
C GLU A 1102 -22.02 6.17 -12.36
N ASP A 1103 -23.35 6.30 -12.25
CA ASP A 1103 -24.24 7.11 -13.08
C ASP A 1103 -23.73 8.56 -13.21
N PRO A 1104 -23.38 9.02 -14.43
CA PRO A 1104 -22.82 10.35 -14.66
C PRO A 1104 -23.79 11.49 -14.35
N THR A 1105 -25.08 11.19 -14.15
CA THR A 1105 -26.13 12.17 -13.84
C THR A 1105 -25.79 13.05 -12.63
N TYR A 1106 -25.13 12.51 -11.61
CA TYR A 1106 -24.87 13.21 -10.36
C TYR A 1106 -23.39 13.63 -10.19
N LEU A 1107 -22.54 13.36 -11.18
CA LEU A 1107 -21.11 13.64 -11.13
C LEU A 1107 -20.80 15.08 -11.56
N ALA A 1108 -19.95 15.74 -10.78
CA ALA A 1108 -19.50 17.09 -11.08
C ALA A 1108 -18.56 17.11 -12.31
N PRO A 1109 -18.54 18.20 -13.11
CA PRO A 1109 -17.67 18.31 -14.28
C PRO A 1109 -16.19 18.03 -13.97
N GLU A 1110 -15.70 18.46 -12.80
CA GLU A 1110 -14.31 18.22 -12.39
C GLU A 1110 -14.00 16.73 -12.15
N ILE A 1111 -14.99 15.92 -11.75
CA ILE A 1111 -14.82 14.45 -11.64
C ILE A 1111 -14.68 13.86 -13.04
N LEU A 1112 -15.59 14.22 -13.95
CA LEU A 1112 -15.63 13.72 -15.32
C LEU A 1112 -14.37 14.10 -16.11
N ASN A 1113 -13.80 15.26 -15.82
CA ASN A 1113 -12.57 15.76 -16.45
C ASN A 1113 -11.28 15.31 -15.73
N GLY A 1114 -11.37 14.51 -14.67
CA GLY A 1114 -10.21 14.01 -13.92
C GLY A 1114 -9.43 15.10 -13.18
N GLN A 1115 -10.10 16.18 -12.77
CA GLN A 1115 -9.52 17.32 -12.05
C GLN A 1115 -9.55 17.10 -10.52
N LYS A 1116 -8.95 18.04 -9.76
CA LYS A 1116 -8.82 17.96 -8.30
C LYS A 1116 -10.18 18.03 -7.60
N LEU A 1117 -10.45 17.06 -6.72
CA LEU A 1117 -11.68 17.00 -5.93
C LEU A 1117 -11.61 17.90 -4.70
N THR A 1118 -12.74 18.52 -4.37
CA THR A 1118 -12.90 19.41 -3.21
C THR A 1118 -14.29 19.25 -2.58
N GLN A 1119 -14.56 19.93 -1.47
CA GLN A 1119 -15.92 20.00 -0.90
C GLN A 1119 -16.96 20.52 -1.90
N LYS A 1120 -16.55 21.38 -2.84
CA LYS A 1120 -17.41 21.94 -3.90
C LYS A 1120 -17.90 20.88 -4.90
N THR A 1121 -17.21 19.75 -4.96
CA THR A 1121 -17.62 18.59 -5.75
C THR A 1121 -18.90 17.97 -5.19
N ASP A 1122 -19.00 17.82 -3.87
CA ASP A 1122 -20.24 17.35 -3.23
C ASP A 1122 -21.38 18.36 -3.35
N ILE A 1123 -21.09 19.66 -3.40
CA ILE A 1123 -22.11 20.71 -3.58
C ILE A 1123 -22.84 20.55 -4.91
N TYR A 1124 -22.12 20.19 -5.97
CA TYR A 1124 -22.72 19.89 -7.27
C TYR A 1124 -23.69 18.71 -7.17
N SER A 1125 -23.24 17.59 -6.62
CA SER A 1125 -24.04 16.39 -6.47
C SER A 1125 -25.26 16.62 -5.56
N LEU A 1126 -25.12 17.43 -4.51
CA LEU A 1126 -26.22 17.91 -3.69
C LEU A 1126 -27.26 18.67 -4.52
N GLY A 1127 -26.84 19.60 -5.38
CA GLY A 1127 -27.74 20.33 -6.27
C GLY A 1127 -28.54 19.42 -7.19
N MET A 1128 -27.87 18.47 -7.86
CA MET A 1128 -28.53 17.47 -8.71
C MET A 1128 -29.52 16.58 -7.93
N ALA A 1129 -29.17 16.16 -6.72
CA ALA A 1129 -30.05 15.34 -5.88
C ALA A 1129 -31.26 16.13 -5.34
N MET A 1130 -31.08 17.40 -4.97
CA MET A 1130 -32.16 18.31 -4.60
C MET A 1130 -33.12 18.54 -5.77
N TYR A 1131 -32.59 18.76 -6.98
CA TYR A 1131 -33.38 18.90 -8.19
C TYR A 1131 -34.26 17.67 -8.43
N ALA A 1132 -33.66 16.46 -8.41
CA ALA A 1132 -34.40 15.21 -8.57
C ALA A 1132 -35.50 15.04 -7.50
N THR A 1133 -35.19 15.43 -6.25
CA THR A 1133 -36.13 15.36 -5.12
C THR A 1133 -37.31 16.31 -5.29
N LEU A 1134 -37.08 17.56 -5.70
CA LEU A 1134 -38.15 18.53 -5.92
C LEU A 1134 -39.00 18.19 -7.14
N ALA A 1135 -38.34 17.73 -8.22
CA ALA A 1135 -38.96 17.31 -9.47
C ALA A 1135 -39.75 16.00 -9.34
N MET A 1136 -39.43 15.15 -8.36
CA MET A 1136 -39.89 13.77 -8.27
C MET A 1136 -39.66 12.98 -9.57
N ALA A 1137 -38.52 13.25 -10.23
CA ALA A 1137 -38.15 12.69 -11.52
C ALA A 1137 -36.63 12.62 -11.66
N ASN A 1138 -36.14 11.71 -12.51
CA ASN A 1138 -34.72 11.66 -12.85
C ASN A 1138 -34.32 12.95 -13.59
N PRO A 1139 -33.15 13.56 -13.29
CA PRO A 1139 -32.73 14.83 -13.88
C PRO A 1139 -32.65 14.83 -15.41
N PHE A 1140 -32.28 13.69 -15.99
CA PHE A 1140 -32.20 13.48 -17.43
C PHE A 1140 -33.16 12.38 -17.86
N SER A 1141 -33.99 12.66 -18.87
CA SER A 1141 -34.94 11.69 -19.39
C SER A 1141 -34.23 10.60 -20.19
N PRO A 1142 -34.47 9.30 -19.94
CA PRO A 1142 -33.92 8.21 -20.75
C PRO A 1142 -34.35 8.27 -22.22
N MET A 1143 -35.45 8.96 -22.53
CA MET A 1143 -35.91 9.16 -23.92
C MET A 1143 -35.04 10.17 -24.69
N GLU A 1144 -34.52 11.19 -23.99
CA GLU A 1144 -33.68 12.25 -24.56
C GLU A 1144 -32.20 11.86 -24.50
N PHE A 1145 -31.76 11.28 -23.38
CA PHE A 1145 -30.40 10.87 -23.11
C PHE A 1145 -30.29 9.33 -23.09
N LYS A 1146 -30.26 8.73 -24.29
CA LYS A 1146 -30.23 7.25 -24.45
C LYS A 1146 -28.96 6.57 -23.93
N HIS A 1147 -27.88 7.33 -23.79
CA HIS A 1147 -26.57 6.80 -23.42
C HIS A 1147 -25.89 7.68 -22.37
N SER A 1148 -25.27 7.07 -21.36
CA SER A 1148 -24.66 7.79 -20.22
C SER A 1148 -23.61 8.84 -20.64
N TRP A 1149 -22.80 8.57 -21.67
CA TRP A 1149 -21.81 9.54 -22.17
C TRP A 1149 -22.44 10.81 -22.79
N THR A 1150 -23.72 10.78 -23.17
CA THR A 1150 -24.41 11.99 -23.67
C THR A 1150 -24.73 12.96 -22.54
N ILE A 1151 -24.99 12.43 -21.34
CA ILE A 1151 -25.16 13.21 -20.11
C ILE A 1151 -23.83 13.84 -19.71
N GLU A 1152 -22.74 13.07 -19.73
CA GLU A 1152 -21.39 13.57 -19.44
C GLU A 1152 -21.03 14.75 -20.34
N LYS A 1153 -21.20 14.60 -21.66
CA LYS A 1153 -20.96 15.69 -22.63
C LYS A 1153 -21.82 16.91 -22.35
N PHE A 1154 -23.11 16.72 -22.05
CA PHE A 1154 -24.04 17.81 -21.74
C PHE A 1154 -23.61 18.60 -20.50
N ILE A 1155 -23.20 17.89 -19.44
CA ILE A 1155 -22.72 18.49 -18.19
C ILE A 1155 -21.38 19.22 -18.40
N CYS A 1156 -20.43 18.59 -19.12
CA CYS A 1156 -19.09 19.13 -19.35
C CYS A 1156 -19.06 20.38 -20.23
N VAL A 1157 -20.09 20.62 -21.06
CA VAL A 1157 -20.23 21.89 -21.80
C VAL A 1157 -21.02 22.95 -21.03
N GLY A 1158 -21.28 22.74 -19.74
CA GLY A 1158 -21.94 23.71 -18.86
C GLY A 1158 -23.47 23.71 -18.90
N ARG A 1159 -24.11 22.78 -19.62
CA ARG A 1159 -25.58 22.70 -19.65
C ARG A 1159 -26.13 21.99 -18.41
N ARG A 1160 -27.35 22.36 -18.01
CA ARG A 1160 -28.03 21.86 -16.80
C ARG A 1160 -29.52 21.58 -17.08
N PRO A 1161 -30.18 20.75 -16.27
CA PRO A 1161 -31.63 20.57 -16.35
C PRO A 1161 -32.39 21.91 -16.18
N PRO A 1162 -33.48 22.13 -16.94
CA PRO A 1162 -34.27 23.35 -16.85
C PRO A 1162 -35.16 23.39 -15.60
N CYS A 1163 -35.63 24.58 -15.19
CA CYS A 1163 -36.65 24.67 -14.14
C CYS A 1163 -37.97 24.04 -14.61
N LEU A 1164 -38.49 23.05 -13.87
CA LEU A 1164 -39.76 22.40 -14.20
C LEU A 1164 -40.97 23.19 -13.72
N ILE A 1165 -42.10 23.02 -14.40
CA ILE A 1165 -43.38 23.65 -14.05
C ILE A 1165 -43.82 23.15 -12.65
N GLY A 1166 -44.02 24.09 -11.72
CA GLY A 1166 -44.39 23.79 -10.33
C GLY A 1166 -43.23 23.67 -9.35
N MET A 1167 -41.98 23.88 -9.80
CA MET A 1167 -40.83 24.05 -8.91
C MET A 1167 -40.78 25.50 -8.40
N ASP A 1168 -40.49 25.69 -7.12
CA ASP A 1168 -40.33 27.01 -6.53
C ASP A 1168 -39.07 27.71 -7.09
N PRO A 1169 -39.18 28.92 -7.66
CA PRO A 1169 -38.04 29.62 -8.26
C PRO A 1169 -36.89 29.86 -7.29
N THR A 1170 -37.19 30.18 -6.04
CA THR A 1170 -36.18 30.45 -5.00
C THR A 1170 -35.38 29.19 -4.67
N LEU A 1171 -36.04 28.03 -4.58
CA LEU A 1171 -35.35 26.75 -4.42
C LEU A 1171 -34.57 26.36 -5.68
N PHE A 1172 -35.10 26.64 -6.86
CA PHE A 1172 -34.37 26.40 -8.10
C PHE A 1172 -33.11 27.26 -8.17
N ASP A 1173 -33.14 28.52 -7.75
CA ASP A 1173 -31.96 29.39 -7.71
C ASP A 1173 -30.89 28.85 -6.74
N ILE A 1174 -31.30 28.29 -5.60
CA ILE A 1174 -30.36 27.62 -4.68
C ILE A 1174 -29.71 26.41 -5.36
N ILE A 1175 -30.50 25.58 -6.05
CA ILE A 1175 -29.99 24.44 -6.84
C ILE A 1175 -29.06 24.94 -7.94
N ALA A 1176 -29.42 26.04 -8.59
CA ALA A 1176 -28.66 26.64 -9.68
C ALA A 1176 -27.26 27.05 -9.26
N ASN A 1177 -27.16 27.71 -8.11
CA ASN A 1177 -25.88 28.07 -7.51
C ASN A 1177 -25.06 26.82 -7.12
N CYS A 1178 -25.70 25.73 -6.68
CA CYS A 1178 -25.00 24.51 -6.30
C CYS A 1178 -24.30 23.81 -7.47
N TRP A 1179 -24.84 23.88 -8.68
CA TRP A 1179 -24.32 23.16 -9.86
C TRP A 1179 -23.60 24.06 -10.87
N GLU A 1180 -23.12 25.23 -10.44
CA GLU A 1180 -22.31 26.12 -11.26
C GLU A 1180 -21.15 25.39 -11.94
N HIS A 1181 -20.82 25.80 -13.17
CA HIS A 1181 -19.83 25.08 -13.97
C HIS A 1181 -18.46 25.09 -13.29
N CYS A 1182 -17.99 26.28 -12.92
CA CYS A 1182 -16.79 26.47 -12.12
C CYS A 1182 -17.04 26.07 -10.67
N SER A 1183 -16.19 25.20 -10.11
CA SER A 1183 -16.34 24.72 -8.73
C SER A 1183 -16.14 25.81 -7.68
N ALA A 1184 -15.39 26.87 -7.99
CA ALA A 1184 -15.15 28.00 -7.10
C ALA A 1184 -16.41 28.86 -6.87
N ASP A 1185 -17.28 28.95 -7.87
CA ASP A 1185 -18.49 29.80 -7.83
C ASP A 1185 -19.66 29.14 -7.10
N ARG A 1186 -19.57 27.83 -6.86
CA ARG A 1186 -20.55 27.10 -6.05
C ARG A 1186 -20.47 27.61 -4.61
N PRO A 1187 -21.59 27.73 -3.87
CA PRO A 1187 -21.60 28.14 -2.47
C PRO A 1187 -20.91 27.11 -1.56
N VAL A 1188 -20.57 27.49 -0.33
CA VAL A 1188 -20.21 26.48 0.69
C VAL A 1188 -21.49 25.86 1.27
N VAL A 1189 -21.43 24.62 1.74
CA VAL A 1189 -22.62 23.88 2.23
C VAL A 1189 -23.40 24.63 3.32
N ASN A 1190 -22.72 25.42 4.16
CA ASN A 1190 -23.36 26.20 5.21
C ASN A 1190 -24.23 27.35 4.65
N GLU A 1191 -23.83 27.96 3.53
CA GLU A 1191 -24.62 28.98 2.84
C GLU A 1191 -25.87 28.35 2.22
N VAL A 1192 -25.71 27.19 1.55
CA VAL A 1192 -26.83 26.41 1.01
C VAL A 1192 -27.84 26.07 2.10
N LEU A 1193 -27.35 25.60 3.26
CA LEU A 1193 -28.20 25.25 4.39
C LEU A 1193 -28.97 26.45 4.95
N GLN A 1194 -28.33 27.62 5.06
CA GLN A 1194 -28.99 28.84 5.52
C GLN A 1194 -30.08 29.28 4.56
N ASN A 1195 -29.81 29.25 3.25
CA ASN A 1195 -30.77 29.63 2.22
C ASN A 1195 -32.00 28.70 2.22
N ILE A 1196 -31.79 27.38 2.32
CA ILE A 1196 -32.90 26.41 2.41
C ILE A 1196 -33.72 26.62 3.69
N ARG A 1197 -33.07 26.86 4.84
CA ARG A 1197 -33.76 27.13 6.12
C ARG A 1197 -34.61 28.39 6.08
N GLY A 1198 -34.15 29.44 5.38
CA GLY A 1198 -34.94 30.66 5.15
C GLY A 1198 -36.26 30.37 4.45
N ILE A 1199 -36.26 29.42 3.51
CA ILE A 1199 -37.47 29.00 2.78
C ILE A 1199 -38.33 28.08 3.66
N THR A 1200 -37.76 27.02 4.26
CA THR A 1200 -38.54 26.05 5.04
C THR A 1200 -39.19 26.67 6.28
N SER A 1201 -38.55 27.66 6.91
CA SER A 1201 -39.14 28.40 8.04
C SER A 1201 -40.39 29.20 7.66
N HIS A 1202 -40.47 29.70 6.41
CA HIS A 1202 -41.64 30.42 5.88
C HIS A 1202 -42.87 29.52 5.65
N PHE A 1203 -42.68 28.20 5.55
CA PHE A 1203 -43.75 27.20 5.39
C PHE A 1203 -44.08 26.42 6.68
N ILE A 1204 -43.31 26.65 7.76
CA ILE A 1204 -43.53 26.06 9.08
C ILE A 1204 -44.39 26.97 9.97
N GLN A 1205 -44.36 28.29 9.75
CA GLN A 1205 -45.44 29.21 10.15
C GLN A 1205 -46.64 29.04 9.23
#